data_AF-A0A831TAP5-F1
#
_entry.id   AF-A0A831TAP5-F1
#
_cell.length_a   1.000
_cell.length_b   1.000
_cell.length_c   1.000
_cell.angle_alpha   90.00
_cell.angle_beta   90.00
_cell.angle_gamma   90.00
#
_symmetry.space_group_name_H-M   'P 1'
#
loop_
_entity.id
_entity.type
_entity.pdbx_description
1 polymer ?
#
loop_
_entity_poly.entity_id
_entity_poly.type
_entity_poly.pdbx_seq_one_letter_code
_entity_poly.pdbx_strand_id
1 'polypeptide(L)'
;MRPELLQLEDRLAPAVFNFSNTASLTLPGDSSGAASIYPSTINVTGLPNVISDVNVTINGFGHDWPEDINFLLVGPTGAFALIWSDAGDDNAVTNLNITLDDEASAPLTQLGTLSSGSFQPVNYPDVDGDDIFPAPAPTPDGGTPSALSTFDNTNGNGTWSLYVYDDYPDSDDGVVSGGWTLTITTAEPPTITDIPNQFTLEDTAVGPINFTIGDADTPLSQLAITATSSNPTLIPNGNIVFGGTGPNRTVTVTPAADQFGVATITVTITDPNGLSVQDTFDVTVTSVNDRPTFTGGPNQSVPAGSPAQTVPGWATGMSPGPANESGQALTFEVTNDNNAMFTVQPAIDVVTGTLTYTPAPGLGGFATVTVTLRDNGGTAFGGQDGSIPYIFSIEVGTPNQPPVNTVPAGPLATTEDGSITITGVSVTDPDLGANNLSVVLSAVNGRLTVNTSVPGGLLPGDVTNNGTGSVTLNAPLSRINATLASATGLTYQPNAHYSGNDTFTIQSNDGGNFGYGGPKTDTDSVLIQISPITDPPIVVAPDVTGPEGTPLPLNITVSLVDTDGSEVLENLRISGVPAGGQLSAGTDLGGGVWALTPTQLVGLIFTPPDSGVFALTVSVTSRELATGLTETTQVTFFANSENIPPVLDVQAPTVGVRGQRINFTLNPTDTSINDQAGYFFYYFDWNNDSVVDDTVIGLAGTVVPYQFTSTGLFTVRIFAEDKDGAPSNTVFHTVDIRVAALVDDPVLPGQTALAVGGTLAHDKITFRKGPAGSVIPVLNGVQLGSFAPSARILAFGQGGNDSIKSNTNIPLPVWFDGGTGDDTLSGGNLDDILQGQSGNDLIKGGNGRDILLGSDGADVIKGGNGEDMLVAALTVYDSNDAALSSIFREWSSTRTYATRVSNLRGIDNPLFASRANAQVFLLPVITVESDVGRDTLFGQKDLDWFFVEFGLGQDVVSDPASNEIVTG
;
A
#
# COMPACT_ATOMS: atom_id res chain seq x y z
N MET A 1 -4.47 -67.77 4.67
CA MET A 1 -4.20 -68.28 6.03
C MET A 1 -2.90 -67.64 6.49
N ARG A 2 -2.91 -66.86 7.57
CA ARG A 2 -1.68 -66.46 8.30
C ARG A 2 -1.13 -67.70 9.04
N PRO A 3 0.19 -67.81 9.32
CA PRO A 3 0.79 -67.08 10.45
C PRO A 3 2.13 -66.39 10.13
N GLU A 4 2.31 -65.26 10.82
CA GLU A 4 3.55 -64.75 11.43
C GLU A 4 4.90 -65.05 10.78
N LEU A 5 5.51 -64.01 10.20
CA LEU A 5 6.90 -63.68 10.48
C LEU A 5 6.94 -62.21 10.92
N LEU A 6 6.80 -62.00 12.23
CA LEU A 6 7.62 -60.99 12.91
C LEU A 6 9.06 -61.44 12.64
N GLN A 7 9.75 -60.78 11.73
CA GLN A 7 11.20 -60.69 11.79
C GLN A 7 11.56 -59.26 11.51
N LEU A 8 11.88 -58.59 12.62
CA LEU A 8 12.75 -57.45 12.75
C LEU A 8 12.90 -56.61 11.48
N GLU A 9 12.34 -55.40 11.51
CA GLU A 9 13.18 -54.26 11.18
C GLU A 9 14.46 -54.47 11.97
N ASP A 10 15.46 -55.11 11.35
CA ASP A 10 16.85 -54.93 11.72
C ASP A 10 17.11 -53.48 11.31
N ARG A 11 16.53 -52.56 12.10
CA ARG A 11 17.08 -51.23 12.27
C ARG A 11 18.45 -51.57 12.80
N LEU A 12 19.42 -51.69 11.88
CA LEU A 12 20.83 -51.65 12.22
C LEU A 12 20.92 -50.50 13.22
N ALA A 13 21.09 -50.85 14.49
CA ALA A 13 21.13 -49.82 15.50
C ALA A 13 22.35 -48.96 15.15
N PRO A 14 22.25 -47.62 15.22
CA PRO A 14 23.39 -46.76 15.00
C PRO A 14 24.59 -47.26 15.81
N ALA A 15 25.79 -47.20 15.25
CA ALA A 15 26.97 -47.69 15.94
C ALA A 15 27.34 -46.75 17.10
N VAL A 16 26.95 -47.11 18.33
CA VAL A 16 27.19 -46.34 19.55
C VAL A 16 28.42 -46.85 20.29
N PHE A 17 29.34 -45.94 20.62
CA PHE A 17 30.59 -46.21 21.32
C PHE A 17 30.68 -45.38 22.61
N ASN A 18 31.04 -46.02 23.73
CA ASN A 18 31.13 -45.36 25.04
C ASN A 18 32.58 -45.32 25.52
N PHE A 19 33.04 -44.16 25.97
CA PHE A 19 34.39 -43.93 26.51
C PHE A 19 34.27 -43.16 27.82
N SER A 20 35.02 -43.53 28.86
CA SER A 20 34.91 -42.86 30.16
C SER A 20 36.28 -42.52 30.73
N ASN A 21 36.35 -41.38 31.42
CA ASN A 21 37.43 -41.07 32.34
C ASN A 21 36.81 -40.96 33.75
N THR A 22 37.15 -41.91 34.62
CA THR A 22 36.58 -42.02 35.97
C THR A 22 37.38 -41.27 37.03
N ALA A 23 38.39 -40.49 36.63
CA ALA A 23 39.15 -39.68 37.58
C ALA A 23 38.24 -38.61 38.20
N SER A 24 38.27 -38.51 39.53
CA SER A 24 37.51 -37.51 40.26
C SER A 24 38.11 -36.12 40.02
N LEU A 25 37.24 -35.14 39.75
CA LEU A 25 37.59 -33.75 39.53
C LEU A 25 37.11 -32.94 40.74
N THR A 26 38.00 -32.59 41.66
CA THR A 26 37.69 -31.66 42.76
C THR A 26 37.94 -30.21 42.32
N LEU A 27 37.08 -29.29 42.74
CA LEU A 27 37.18 -27.85 42.53
C LEU A 27 37.69 -27.16 43.82
N PRO A 28 38.30 -25.97 43.75
CA PRO A 28 38.81 -25.27 44.93
C PRO A 28 37.66 -24.75 45.81
N GLY A 29 37.81 -24.81 47.13
CA GLY A 29 36.73 -24.50 48.08
C GLY A 29 36.69 -23.07 48.64
N ASP A 30 37.66 -22.23 48.29
CA ASP A 30 37.88 -20.90 48.88
C ASP A 30 38.30 -19.82 47.87
N SER A 31 38.17 -20.11 46.56
CA SER A 31 38.47 -19.20 45.45
C SER A 31 38.05 -19.80 44.11
N SER A 32 37.69 -18.95 43.14
CA SER A 32 37.50 -19.40 41.74
C SER A 32 38.75 -20.09 41.19
N GLY A 33 38.55 -21.16 40.42
CA GLY A 33 39.65 -21.91 39.85
C GLY A 33 39.29 -23.18 39.09
N ALA A 34 40.29 -23.66 38.35
CA ALA A 34 40.18 -24.88 37.56
C ALA A 34 40.09 -26.13 38.44
N ALA A 35 39.37 -27.14 37.96
CA ALA A 35 39.38 -28.45 38.59
C ALA A 35 40.80 -29.04 38.71
N SER A 36 40.98 -29.90 39.70
CA SER A 36 42.25 -30.61 39.99
C SER A 36 42.90 -31.33 38.81
N ILE A 37 42.12 -31.69 37.77
CA ILE A 37 42.62 -32.18 36.48
C ILE A 37 42.01 -31.30 35.38
N TYR A 38 42.85 -30.48 34.73
CA TYR A 38 42.41 -29.48 33.77
C TYR A 38 43.37 -29.40 32.56
N PRO A 39 42.97 -29.86 31.37
CA PRO A 39 41.73 -30.59 31.09
C PRO A 39 41.76 -32.02 31.62
N SER A 40 40.57 -32.58 31.86
CA SER A 40 40.35 -34.01 31.97
C SER A 40 40.14 -34.62 30.59
N THR A 41 40.99 -35.58 30.18
CA THR A 41 40.98 -36.07 28.79
C THR A 41 40.45 -37.50 28.64
N ILE A 42 39.80 -37.78 27.51
CA ILE A 42 39.47 -39.13 27.01
C ILE A 42 40.15 -39.32 25.64
N ASN A 43 40.89 -40.41 25.45
CA ASN A 43 41.46 -40.76 24.14
C ASN A 43 40.55 -41.76 23.43
N VAL A 44 39.94 -41.33 22.33
CA VAL A 44 39.02 -42.13 21.52
C VAL A 44 39.78 -42.74 20.34
N THR A 45 39.61 -44.04 20.12
CA THR A 45 40.16 -44.76 18.96
C THR A 45 39.20 -45.85 18.51
N GLY A 46 39.19 -46.17 17.22
CA GLY A 46 38.42 -47.27 16.64
C GLY A 46 37.02 -46.90 16.16
N LEU A 47 36.70 -45.61 16.06
CA LEU A 47 35.47 -45.16 15.40
C LEU A 47 35.60 -45.38 13.88
N PRO A 48 34.69 -46.14 13.24
CA PRO A 48 34.82 -46.53 11.85
C PRO A 48 34.51 -45.39 10.86
N ASN A 49 33.60 -44.50 11.25
CA ASN A 49 33.08 -43.42 10.41
C ASN A 49 33.08 -42.09 11.17
N VAL A 50 32.57 -41.04 10.51
CA VAL A 50 32.38 -39.72 11.13
C VAL A 50 31.31 -39.77 12.22
N ILE A 51 31.38 -38.82 13.14
CA ILE A 51 30.40 -38.63 14.22
C ILE A 51 29.04 -38.28 13.61
N SER A 52 27.99 -38.91 14.10
CA SER A 52 26.59 -38.56 13.82
C SER A 52 25.85 -38.04 15.05
N ASP A 53 26.36 -38.29 16.26
CA ASP A 53 25.81 -37.80 17.53
C ASP A 53 26.84 -37.92 18.66
N VAL A 54 26.79 -37.03 19.65
CA VAL A 54 27.67 -36.99 20.84
C VAL A 54 26.87 -36.70 22.09
N ASN A 55 27.00 -37.55 23.11
CA ASN A 55 26.43 -37.35 24.44
C ASN A 55 27.51 -37.35 25.52
N VAL A 56 27.38 -36.46 26.52
CA VAL A 56 28.35 -36.30 27.62
C VAL A 56 27.67 -36.54 28.96
N THR A 57 28.07 -37.57 29.70
CA THR A 57 27.57 -37.80 31.06
C THR A 57 28.59 -37.36 32.09
N ILE A 58 28.22 -36.38 32.93
CA ILE A 58 28.95 -35.97 34.14
C ILE A 58 28.48 -36.87 35.29
N ASN A 59 29.41 -37.64 35.87
CA ASN A 59 29.08 -38.67 36.86
C ASN A 59 29.41 -38.20 38.29
N GLY A 60 28.41 -38.22 39.16
CA GLY A 60 28.54 -37.90 40.57
C GLY A 60 28.92 -36.43 40.84
N PHE A 61 28.33 -35.50 40.10
CA PHE A 61 28.45 -34.06 40.29
C PHE A 61 27.85 -33.60 41.63
N GLY A 62 28.58 -32.76 42.35
CA GLY A 62 28.10 -32.05 43.52
C GLY A 62 28.79 -30.69 43.62
N HIS A 63 28.04 -29.70 44.06
CA HIS A 63 28.50 -28.34 44.33
C HIS A 63 27.63 -27.75 45.42
N ASP A 64 28.17 -26.86 46.25
CA ASP A 64 27.31 -26.11 47.17
C ASP A 64 26.48 -25.06 46.40
N TRP A 65 27.04 -24.39 45.38
CA TRP A 65 26.32 -23.48 44.46
C TRP A 65 26.57 -23.86 42.98
N PRO A 66 25.75 -24.73 42.38
CA PRO A 66 26.02 -25.26 41.03
C PRO A 66 26.07 -24.24 39.89
N GLU A 67 25.50 -23.04 40.09
CA GLU A 67 25.52 -21.96 39.11
C GLU A 67 26.93 -21.48 38.77
N ASP A 68 27.87 -21.55 39.71
CA ASP A 68 29.25 -21.06 39.55
C ASP A 68 30.14 -22.01 38.72
N ILE A 69 29.60 -23.13 38.22
CA ILE A 69 30.39 -24.16 37.53
C ILE A 69 30.12 -24.20 36.02
N ASN A 70 31.23 -24.08 35.27
CA ASN A 70 31.25 -24.12 33.82
C ASN A 70 32.00 -25.35 33.26
N PHE A 71 31.44 -25.97 32.22
CA PHE A 71 32.00 -27.11 31.49
C PHE A 71 32.17 -26.83 30.01
N LEU A 72 33.39 -26.96 29.50
CA LEU A 72 33.74 -26.78 28.10
C LEU A 72 34.34 -28.06 27.53
N LEU A 73 33.72 -28.63 26.50
CA LEU A 73 34.20 -29.82 25.81
C LEU A 73 34.94 -29.44 24.53
N VAL A 74 36.11 -30.04 24.31
CA VAL A 74 36.91 -29.87 23.09
C VAL A 74 37.14 -31.22 22.43
N GLY A 75 36.76 -31.31 21.16
CA GLY A 75 36.95 -32.49 20.32
C GLY A 75 38.33 -32.54 19.66
N PRO A 76 38.72 -33.69 19.08
CA PRO A 76 40.06 -33.94 18.55
C PRO A 76 40.42 -33.11 17.32
N THR A 77 39.43 -32.54 16.63
CA THR A 77 39.61 -31.64 15.49
C THR A 77 39.82 -30.18 15.90
N GLY A 78 39.69 -29.86 17.20
CA GLY A 78 39.75 -28.52 17.75
C GLY A 78 38.40 -27.80 17.83
N ALA A 79 37.31 -28.43 17.36
CA ALA A 79 35.95 -27.97 17.66
C ALA A 79 35.70 -28.00 19.17
N PHE A 80 34.90 -27.07 19.69
CA PHE A 80 34.56 -27.04 21.12
C PHE A 80 33.16 -26.48 21.36
N ALA A 81 32.55 -26.89 22.48
CA ALA A 81 31.22 -26.48 22.91
C ALA A 81 31.20 -26.21 24.42
N LEU A 82 30.53 -25.13 24.83
CA LEU A 82 30.30 -24.76 26.23
C LEU A 82 29.01 -25.47 26.68
N ILE A 83 29.17 -26.67 27.23
CA ILE A 83 28.08 -27.63 27.35
C ILE A 83 27.23 -27.43 28.62
N TRP A 84 27.75 -26.65 29.57
CA TRP A 84 27.06 -26.27 30.80
C TRP A 84 27.73 -25.00 31.32
N SER A 85 27.00 -23.89 31.34
CA SER A 85 27.32 -22.66 32.10
C SER A 85 26.10 -22.15 32.85
N ASP A 86 26.33 -21.51 34.00
CA ASP A 86 25.35 -20.70 34.73
C ASP A 86 24.03 -21.42 35.05
N ALA A 87 24.13 -22.71 35.41
CA ALA A 87 22.96 -23.56 35.64
C ALA A 87 22.97 -24.18 37.03
N GLY A 88 21.95 -23.85 37.85
CA GLY A 88 21.60 -24.63 39.04
C GLY A 88 21.38 -23.87 40.36
N ASP A 89 21.35 -22.54 40.35
CA ASP A 89 21.08 -21.65 41.50
C ASP A 89 21.99 -21.91 42.74
N ASP A 90 21.73 -21.21 43.84
CA ASP A 90 22.47 -21.33 45.11
C ASP A 90 22.14 -22.60 45.94
N ASN A 91 21.57 -23.63 45.31
CA ASN A 91 21.07 -24.82 45.99
C ASN A 91 22.05 -25.99 45.92
N ALA A 92 22.65 -26.32 47.05
CA ALA A 92 23.62 -27.42 47.16
C ALA A 92 23.10 -28.77 46.63
N VAL A 93 23.88 -29.38 45.76
CA VAL A 93 23.61 -30.71 45.19
C VAL A 93 24.76 -31.66 45.45
N THR A 94 24.44 -32.95 45.56
CA THR A 94 25.45 -34.00 45.76
C THR A 94 25.13 -35.21 44.92
N ASN A 95 26.16 -35.80 44.30
CA ASN A 95 26.12 -37.09 43.62
C ASN A 95 25.07 -37.17 42.49
N LEU A 96 24.96 -36.14 41.66
CA LEU A 96 24.11 -36.11 40.48
C LEU A 96 24.81 -36.77 39.27
N ASN A 97 24.07 -37.57 38.50
CA ASN A 97 24.50 -38.04 37.18
C ASN A 97 23.70 -37.31 36.12
N ILE A 98 24.36 -36.46 35.36
CA ILE A 98 23.73 -35.59 34.35
C ILE A 98 24.29 -35.96 32.98
N THR A 99 23.41 -36.38 32.08
CA THR A 99 23.74 -36.60 30.67
C THR A 99 23.32 -35.38 29.87
N LEU A 100 24.27 -34.83 29.12
CA LEU A 100 24.08 -33.75 28.18
C LEU A 100 23.93 -34.36 26.78
N ASP A 101 22.79 -34.10 26.17
CA ASP A 101 22.33 -34.67 24.90
C ASP A 101 21.47 -33.61 24.19
N ASP A 102 21.82 -33.24 22.96
CA ASP A 102 21.07 -32.25 22.16
C ASP A 102 19.60 -32.66 21.96
N GLU A 103 19.32 -33.96 21.94
CA GLU A 103 17.99 -34.57 21.75
C GLU A 103 17.22 -34.78 23.06
N ALA A 104 17.80 -34.40 24.21
CA ALA A 104 17.09 -34.44 25.48
C ALA A 104 15.86 -33.51 25.47
N SER A 105 14.80 -33.90 26.18
CA SER A 105 13.51 -33.19 26.11
C SER A 105 13.48 -31.81 26.77
N ALA A 106 14.50 -31.46 27.57
CA ALA A 106 14.56 -30.20 28.30
C ALA A 106 16.02 -29.80 28.57
N PRO A 107 16.35 -28.50 28.60
CA PRO A 107 17.66 -28.02 29.03
C PRO A 107 17.89 -28.21 30.53
N LEU A 108 19.15 -28.13 30.96
CA LEU A 108 19.48 -27.95 32.38
C LEU A 108 18.78 -26.69 32.90
N THR A 109 18.30 -26.72 34.14
CA THR A 109 17.53 -25.60 34.68
C THR A 109 18.45 -24.49 35.21
N GLN A 110 18.18 -23.24 34.82
CA GLN A 110 18.91 -22.07 35.33
C GLN A 110 18.65 -21.81 36.82
N LEU A 111 17.36 -21.77 37.23
CA LEU A 111 16.93 -21.44 38.59
C LEU A 111 16.29 -22.64 39.31
N GLY A 112 16.74 -22.94 40.52
CA GLY A 112 16.30 -24.05 41.36
C GLY A 112 17.21 -25.29 41.34
N THR A 113 16.97 -26.22 42.25
CA THR A 113 17.86 -27.38 42.52
C THR A 113 17.98 -28.33 41.32
N LEU A 114 19.22 -28.59 40.89
CA LEU A 114 19.50 -29.58 39.83
C LEU A 114 19.15 -31.02 40.25
N SER A 115 18.89 -31.87 39.26
CA SER A 115 18.58 -33.30 39.47
C SER A 115 19.30 -34.18 38.44
N SER A 116 19.42 -35.48 38.73
CA SER A 116 19.99 -36.43 37.77
C SER A 116 19.02 -36.68 36.62
N GLY A 117 19.54 -36.80 35.40
CA GLY A 117 18.71 -36.97 34.21
C GLY A 117 19.47 -36.69 32.91
N SER A 118 18.72 -36.68 31.80
CA SER A 118 19.23 -36.26 30.49
C SER A 118 18.69 -34.89 30.17
N PHE A 119 19.57 -33.97 29.80
CA PHE A 119 19.27 -32.57 29.58
C PHE A 119 20.01 -32.03 28.37
N GLN A 120 19.47 -30.98 27.74
CA GLN A 120 20.17 -30.30 26.67
C GLN A 120 21.32 -29.47 27.24
N PRO A 121 22.46 -29.37 26.53
CA PRO A 121 23.54 -28.46 26.89
C PRO A 121 23.07 -27.00 26.96
N VAL A 122 23.59 -26.23 27.92
CA VAL A 122 23.18 -24.84 28.15
C VAL A 122 24.37 -23.91 28.32
N ASN A 123 24.18 -22.67 27.88
CA ASN A 123 24.95 -21.52 28.30
C ASN A 123 23.94 -20.41 28.63
N TYR A 124 23.71 -20.15 29.92
CA TYR A 124 22.84 -19.06 30.34
C TYR A 124 23.62 -17.74 30.42
N PRO A 125 22.99 -16.57 30.22
CA PRO A 125 23.70 -15.30 30.29
C PRO A 125 23.82 -14.79 31.73
N ASP A 126 25.04 -14.74 32.26
CA ASP A 126 25.36 -14.06 33.51
C ASP A 126 25.58 -12.54 33.36
N VAL A 127 25.28 -11.79 34.44
CA VAL A 127 25.38 -10.33 34.56
C VAL A 127 26.80 -9.83 34.90
N ASP A 128 27.70 -10.70 35.35
CA ASP A 128 29.06 -10.34 35.75
C ASP A 128 30.11 -10.63 34.66
N GLY A 129 29.77 -11.43 33.63
CA GLY A 129 30.44 -11.44 32.33
C GLY A 129 31.68 -12.33 32.22
N ASP A 130 31.74 -13.41 33.01
CA ASP A 130 32.98 -14.14 33.27
C ASP A 130 32.95 -15.65 32.93
N ASP A 131 32.49 -16.06 31.72
CA ASP A 131 32.72 -17.39 31.08
C ASP A 131 34.25 -17.66 30.85
N ILE A 132 35.05 -17.58 31.91
CA ILE A 132 36.51 -17.51 31.87
C ILE A 132 37.08 -18.91 32.03
N PHE A 133 37.71 -19.40 30.97
CA PHE A 133 38.51 -20.62 31.02
C PHE A 133 40.00 -20.28 30.87
N PRO A 134 40.84 -20.48 31.90
CA PRO A 134 42.28 -20.22 31.77
C PRO A 134 42.96 -21.18 30.78
N ALA A 135 44.10 -20.76 30.25
CA ALA A 135 44.92 -21.63 29.41
C ALA A 135 45.26 -22.94 30.17
N PRO A 136 45.17 -24.13 29.54
CA PRO A 136 45.22 -24.33 28.09
C PRO A 136 43.86 -24.44 27.36
N ALA A 137 42.73 -24.11 28.02
CA ALA A 137 41.42 -24.12 27.35
C ALA A 137 41.35 -23.11 26.20
N PRO A 138 40.56 -23.40 25.14
CA PRO A 138 40.18 -22.36 24.18
C PRO A 138 39.28 -21.34 24.89
N THR A 139 39.46 -20.05 24.56
CA THR A 139 38.69 -18.96 25.16
C THR A 139 37.29 -18.91 24.55
N PRO A 140 36.21 -19.17 25.32
CA PRO A 140 34.85 -18.96 24.85
C PRO A 140 34.60 -17.46 24.63
N ASP A 141 33.86 -17.11 23.58
CA ASP A 141 33.22 -15.80 23.45
C ASP A 141 31.69 -15.94 23.59
N GLY A 142 30.96 -14.82 23.64
CA GLY A 142 29.50 -14.80 23.78
C GLY A 142 28.72 -15.44 22.60
N GLY A 143 29.39 -16.02 21.60
CA GLY A 143 28.81 -16.81 20.52
C GLY A 143 29.23 -18.27 20.50
N THR A 144 29.92 -18.76 21.54
CA THR A 144 30.35 -20.16 21.65
C THR A 144 29.14 -21.09 21.66
N PRO A 145 29.08 -22.12 20.80
CA PRO A 145 27.93 -23.01 20.75
C PRO A 145 27.86 -23.87 22.01
N SER A 146 26.65 -24.06 22.56
CA SER A 146 26.41 -25.04 23.61
C SER A 146 26.10 -26.44 23.05
N ALA A 147 25.57 -26.51 21.84
CA ALA A 147 25.12 -27.74 21.20
C ALA A 147 26.27 -28.71 20.88
N LEU A 148 26.07 -29.99 21.23
CA LEU A 148 27.00 -31.09 20.99
C LEU A 148 27.08 -31.49 19.50
N SER A 149 26.05 -31.20 18.72
CA SER A 149 26.00 -31.35 17.25
C SER A 149 27.11 -30.55 16.53
N THR A 150 27.78 -29.62 17.22
CA THR A 150 29.04 -28.99 16.75
C THR A 150 30.10 -30.02 16.34
N PHE A 151 30.05 -31.23 16.90
CA PHE A 151 30.99 -32.32 16.60
C PHE A 151 30.55 -33.22 15.43
N ASP A 152 29.33 -33.08 14.92
CA ASP A 152 28.81 -33.93 13.86
C ASP A 152 29.61 -33.81 12.56
N ASN A 153 29.66 -34.89 11.79
CA ASN A 153 30.43 -35.03 10.55
C ASN A 153 31.93 -34.82 10.70
N THR A 154 32.45 -34.83 11.92
CA THR A 154 33.90 -34.78 12.19
C THR A 154 34.46 -36.15 12.54
N ASN A 155 35.79 -36.29 12.47
CA ASN A 155 36.46 -37.51 12.92
C ASN A 155 36.58 -37.51 14.45
N GLY A 156 35.87 -38.40 15.13
CA GLY A 156 35.90 -38.51 16.60
C GLY A 156 37.12 -39.23 17.17
N ASN A 157 37.99 -39.83 16.35
CA ASN A 157 39.21 -40.47 16.83
C ASN A 157 40.26 -39.42 17.22
N GLY A 158 40.73 -39.46 18.45
CA GLY A 158 41.74 -38.56 19.00
C GLY A 158 41.46 -38.19 20.46
N THR A 159 42.13 -37.15 20.94
CA THR A 159 41.98 -36.68 22.32
C THR A 159 40.79 -35.74 22.45
N TRP A 160 39.84 -36.11 23.31
CA TRP A 160 38.77 -35.25 23.79
C TRP A 160 39.16 -34.67 25.15
N SER A 161 38.88 -33.40 25.37
CA SER A 161 39.28 -32.66 26.57
C SER A 161 38.08 -31.96 27.19
N LEU A 162 37.76 -32.29 28.45
CA LEU A 162 36.76 -31.60 29.25
C LEU A 162 37.47 -30.64 30.20
N TYR A 163 37.14 -29.36 30.09
CA TYR A 163 37.59 -28.30 30.98
C TYR A 163 36.45 -27.97 31.95
N VAL A 164 36.76 -27.96 33.24
CA VAL A 164 35.79 -27.64 34.30
C VAL A 164 36.38 -26.54 35.15
N TYR A 165 35.63 -25.45 35.31
CA TYR A 165 36.09 -24.26 35.98
C TYR A 165 34.98 -23.73 36.90
N ASP A 166 35.37 -23.37 38.11
CA ASP A 166 34.57 -22.63 39.06
C ASP A 166 34.93 -21.15 38.94
N ASP A 167 33.97 -20.32 38.53
CA ASP A 167 34.25 -18.93 38.15
C ASP A 167 33.99 -17.90 39.25
N TYR A 168 33.36 -18.26 40.36
CA TYR A 168 33.04 -17.33 41.45
C TYR A 168 33.88 -17.57 42.73
N PRO A 169 34.41 -16.52 43.39
CA PRO A 169 35.33 -16.69 44.52
C PRO A 169 34.62 -16.74 45.88
N ASP A 170 33.69 -17.68 46.06
CA ASP A 170 33.01 -17.92 47.33
C ASP A 170 33.59 -19.13 48.10
N SER A 171 32.97 -19.49 49.23
CA SER A 171 33.44 -20.52 50.17
C SER A 171 32.59 -21.79 50.04
N ASP A 172 32.61 -22.40 48.86
CA ASP A 172 31.81 -23.55 48.45
C ASP A 172 32.68 -24.67 47.86
N ASP A 173 32.35 -25.93 48.16
CA ASP A 173 33.13 -27.08 47.70
C ASP A 173 32.48 -27.78 46.48
N GLY A 174 33.26 -28.02 45.43
CA GLY A 174 32.83 -28.71 44.23
C GLY A 174 33.51 -30.04 43.92
N VAL A 175 32.75 -31.02 43.41
CA VAL A 175 33.29 -32.31 42.97
C VAL A 175 32.51 -32.99 41.86
N VAL A 176 33.21 -33.50 40.85
CA VAL A 176 32.74 -34.57 39.96
C VAL A 176 33.38 -35.87 40.42
N SER A 177 32.67 -36.64 41.24
CA SER A 177 33.25 -37.79 41.95
C SER A 177 33.46 -39.03 41.09
N GLY A 178 32.68 -39.19 40.01
CA GLY A 178 32.74 -40.31 39.07
C GLY A 178 33.39 -39.99 37.72
N GLY A 179 33.91 -38.77 37.54
CA GLY A 179 34.45 -38.29 36.26
C GLY A 179 33.37 -38.14 35.19
N TRP A 180 33.71 -38.37 33.92
CA TRP A 180 32.78 -38.16 32.80
C TRP A 180 32.86 -39.27 31.74
N THR A 181 31.74 -39.46 31.04
CA THR A 181 31.59 -40.42 29.94
C THR A 181 31.24 -39.65 28.68
N LEU A 182 31.89 -40.03 27.58
CA LEU A 182 31.61 -39.60 26.23
C LEU A 182 31.01 -40.76 25.45
N THR A 183 29.80 -40.58 24.96
CA THR A 183 29.11 -41.52 24.08
C THR A 183 29.07 -40.93 22.68
N ILE A 184 29.65 -41.63 21.70
CA ILE A 184 29.72 -41.19 20.30
C ILE A 184 28.97 -42.19 19.44
N THR A 185 28.06 -41.70 18.62
CA THR A 185 27.44 -42.47 17.54
C THR A 185 28.15 -42.12 16.23
N THR A 186 28.41 -43.11 15.37
CA THR A 186 28.99 -42.87 14.03
C THR A 186 28.01 -43.22 12.93
N ALA A 187 28.09 -42.48 11.82
CA ALA A 187 27.25 -42.72 10.65
C ALA A 187 27.50 -44.11 10.03
N GLU A 188 26.49 -44.76 9.46
CA GLU A 188 26.62 -46.03 8.70
C GLU A 188 26.27 -45.83 7.22
N PRO A 189 26.93 -46.53 6.28
CA PRO A 189 26.61 -46.41 4.87
C PRO A 189 25.23 -47.01 4.53
N PRO A 190 24.56 -46.52 3.48
CA PRO A 190 23.34 -47.12 3.00
C PRO A 190 23.57 -48.53 2.45
N THR A 191 22.48 -49.29 2.31
CA THR A 191 22.43 -50.64 1.75
C THR A 191 21.59 -50.68 0.47
N ILE A 192 21.94 -51.57 -0.44
CA ILE A 192 21.20 -51.86 -1.67
C ILE A 192 21.22 -53.37 -1.92
N THR A 193 20.10 -53.95 -2.37
CA THR A 193 20.07 -55.34 -2.84
C THR A 193 20.48 -55.47 -4.30
N ASP A 194 21.07 -56.61 -4.66
CA ASP A 194 21.45 -56.99 -6.03
C ASP A 194 20.32 -56.76 -7.06
N ILE A 195 20.64 -56.05 -8.14
CA ILE A 195 19.77 -55.85 -9.30
C ILE A 195 20.20 -56.85 -10.38
N PRO A 196 19.30 -57.72 -10.87
CA PRO A 196 19.68 -58.75 -11.86
C PRO A 196 19.90 -58.16 -13.26
N ASN A 197 20.79 -58.78 -14.04
CA ASN A 197 20.98 -58.49 -15.47
C ASN A 197 19.68 -58.64 -16.28
N GLN A 198 19.53 -57.83 -17.33
CA GLN A 198 18.33 -57.70 -18.13
C GLN A 198 18.56 -57.92 -19.62
N PHE A 199 17.49 -58.32 -20.31
CA PHE A 199 17.45 -58.50 -21.76
C PHE A 199 16.24 -57.75 -22.32
N THR A 200 16.46 -57.02 -23.43
CA THR A 200 15.39 -56.34 -24.15
C THR A 200 15.66 -56.30 -25.65
N LEU A 201 14.63 -55.98 -26.42
CA LEU A 201 14.78 -55.62 -27.82
C LEU A 201 15.17 -54.14 -27.91
N GLU A 202 15.80 -53.73 -29.01
CA GLU A 202 15.94 -52.29 -29.27
C GLU A 202 14.58 -51.60 -29.26
N ASP A 203 14.60 -50.31 -28.89
CA ASP A 203 13.42 -49.45 -28.67
C ASP A 203 12.46 -49.88 -27.55
N THR A 204 12.76 -50.97 -26.85
CA THR A 204 11.88 -51.51 -25.81
C THR A 204 12.49 -51.27 -24.43
N ALA A 205 11.77 -50.52 -23.59
CA ALA A 205 12.16 -50.30 -22.20
C ALA A 205 12.08 -51.60 -21.40
N VAL A 206 13.04 -51.82 -20.49
CA VAL A 206 13.05 -52.94 -19.54
C VAL A 206 12.87 -52.46 -18.11
N GLY A 207 11.89 -53.05 -17.41
CA GLY A 207 11.49 -52.69 -16.05
C GLY A 207 9.98 -52.53 -15.90
N PRO A 208 9.48 -52.17 -14.71
CA PRO A 208 10.24 -51.80 -13.51
C PRO A 208 10.95 -52.99 -12.86
N ILE A 209 12.27 -52.88 -12.65
CA ILE A 209 13.11 -53.87 -11.96
C ILE A 209 13.15 -53.51 -10.48
N ASN A 210 12.69 -54.42 -9.61
CA ASN A 210 12.58 -54.16 -8.18
C ASN A 210 13.92 -54.37 -7.47
N PHE A 211 14.26 -53.48 -6.55
CA PHE A 211 15.36 -53.61 -5.59
C PHE A 211 14.98 -52.91 -4.28
N THR A 212 15.69 -53.22 -3.19
CA THR A 212 15.46 -52.54 -1.91
C THR A 212 16.67 -51.76 -1.44
N ILE A 213 16.40 -50.66 -0.73
CA ILE A 213 17.40 -49.83 -0.07
C ILE A 213 17.09 -49.74 1.43
N GLY A 214 18.11 -49.53 2.23
CA GLY A 214 18.02 -49.40 3.68
C GLY A 214 19.16 -48.57 4.23
N ASP A 215 18.99 -47.99 5.42
CA ASP A 215 20.03 -47.27 6.13
C ASP A 215 19.73 -47.32 7.63
N ALA A 216 20.77 -47.40 8.45
CA ALA A 216 20.69 -47.70 9.88
C ALA A 216 20.26 -46.47 10.69
N ASP A 217 20.77 -45.32 10.28
CA ASP A 217 20.78 -44.06 11.00
C ASP A 217 20.23 -42.89 10.17
N THR A 218 20.12 -43.06 8.84
CA THR A 218 19.49 -42.08 7.95
C THR A 218 18.05 -42.49 7.56
N PRO A 219 17.04 -41.63 7.77
CA PRO A 219 15.71 -41.83 7.19
C PRO A 219 15.77 -42.02 5.67
N LEU A 220 15.13 -43.08 5.14
CA LEU A 220 15.21 -43.45 3.71
C LEU A 220 14.78 -42.33 2.74
N SER A 221 14.01 -41.35 3.19
CA SER A 221 13.62 -40.17 2.42
C SER A 221 14.77 -39.19 2.14
N GLN A 222 15.87 -39.30 2.88
CA GLN A 222 17.06 -38.43 2.76
C GLN A 222 18.19 -39.08 1.94
N LEU A 223 18.03 -40.33 1.50
CA LEU A 223 19.01 -41.01 0.65
C LEU A 223 18.90 -40.52 -0.81
N ALA A 224 20.04 -40.16 -1.40
CA ALA A 224 20.15 -39.81 -2.81
C ALA A 224 20.40 -41.07 -3.65
N ILE A 225 19.61 -41.26 -4.71
CA ILE A 225 19.71 -42.40 -5.65
C ILE A 225 20.12 -41.87 -7.02
N THR A 226 21.22 -42.39 -7.57
CA THR A 226 21.71 -42.02 -8.90
C THR A 226 22.07 -43.27 -9.72
N ALA A 227 22.16 -43.14 -11.06
CA ALA A 227 22.69 -44.19 -11.91
C ALA A 227 23.50 -43.65 -13.09
N THR A 228 24.43 -44.47 -13.55
CA THR A 228 25.24 -44.23 -14.75
C THR A 228 25.31 -45.45 -15.65
N SER A 229 25.29 -45.24 -16.95
CA SER A 229 25.50 -46.28 -17.98
C SER A 229 26.95 -46.27 -18.47
N SER A 230 27.52 -47.47 -18.65
CA SER A 230 28.84 -47.65 -19.28
C SER A 230 28.85 -47.34 -20.78
N ASN A 231 27.66 -47.31 -21.40
CA ASN A 231 27.47 -46.93 -22.79
C ASN A 231 26.30 -45.94 -22.93
N PRO A 232 26.55 -44.63 -22.72
CA PRO A 232 25.52 -43.60 -22.82
C PRO A 232 24.91 -43.43 -24.22
N THR A 233 25.53 -43.94 -25.28
CA THR A 233 24.93 -43.90 -26.62
C THR A 233 23.87 -44.98 -26.78
N LEU A 234 24.10 -46.16 -26.20
CA LEU A 234 23.12 -47.27 -26.16
C LEU A 234 22.02 -47.01 -25.12
N ILE A 235 22.40 -46.66 -23.89
CA ILE A 235 21.48 -46.31 -22.81
C ILE A 235 21.92 -44.98 -22.20
N PRO A 236 21.32 -43.86 -22.61
CA PRO A 236 21.57 -42.56 -22.01
C PRO A 236 21.26 -42.58 -20.51
N ASN A 237 22.05 -41.87 -19.68
CA ASN A 237 21.78 -41.81 -18.23
C ASN A 237 20.38 -41.27 -17.92
N GLY A 238 19.86 -40.35 -18.73
CA GLY A 238 18.50 -39.81 -18.60
C GLY A 238 17.39 -40.83 -18.88
N ASN A 239 17.71 -41.97 -19.49
CA ASN A 239 16.78 -43.06 -19.75
C ASN A 239 16.78 -44.12 -18.64
N ILE A 240 17.50 -43.89 -17.53
CA ILE A 240 17.48 -44.73 -16.34
C ILE A 240 16.60 -44.02 -15.31
N VAL A 241 15.38 -44.50 -15.14
CA VAL A 241 14.35 -43.84 -14.34
C VAL A 241 14.06 -44.66 -13.09
N PHE A 242 14.19 -44.04 -11.92
CA PHE A 242 13.87 -44.66 -10.64
C PHE A 242 12.40 -44.43 -10.24
N GLY A 243 11.78 -45.46 -9.67
CA GLY A 243 10.45 -45.43 -9.08
C GLY A 243 10.41 -46.11 -7.70
N GLY A 244 9.21 -46.38 -7.20
CA GLY A 244 8.97 -46.94 -5.86
C GLY A 244 9.02 -45.89 -4.74
N THR A 245 8.81 -46.31 -3.50
CA THR A 245 8.83 -45.47 -2.28
C THR A 245 9.35 -46.24 -1.08
N GLY A 246 9.95 -45.51 -0.13
CA GLY A 246 10.56 -46.11 1.05
C GLY A 246 11.63 -47.15 0.68
N PRO A 247 11.68 -48.31 1.36
CA PRO A 247 12.71 -49.31 1.11
C PRO A 247 12.53 -50.03 -0.23
N ASN A 248 11.36 -49.99 -0.86
CA ASN A 248 11.10 -50.68 -2.12
C ASN A 248 11.23 -49.71 -3.29
N ARG A 249 12.28 -49.87 -4.08
CA ARG A 249 12.60 -49.02 -5.22
C ARG A 249 12.52 -49.83 -6.51
N THR A 250 12.33 -49.11 -7.61
CA THR A 250 12.36 -49.71 -8.94
C THR A 250 13.26 -48.93 -9.87
N VAL A 251 13.81 -49.59 -10.89
CA VAL A 251 14.51 -48.94 -12.00
C VAL A 251 13.97 -49.43 -13.33
N THR A 252 13.72 -48.49 -14.24
CA THR A 252 13.34 -48.76 -15.63
C THR A 252 14.43 -48.20 -16.53
N VAL A 253 14.89 -49.02 -17.48
CA VAL A 253 15.97 -48.66 -18.41
C VAL A 253 15.45 -48.69 -19.84
N THR A 254 15.59 -47.59 -20.57
CA THR A 254 15.15 -47.49 -21.97
C THR A 254 16.35 -47.32 -22.90
N PRO A 255 16.65 -48.28 -23.79
CA PRO A 255 17.63 -48.09 -24.85
C PRO A 255 17.30 -46.86 -25.71
N ALA A 256 18.32 -46.21 -26.27
CA ALA A 256 18.14 -45.21 -27.31
C ALA A 256 17.65 -45.87 -28.60
N ALA A 257 16.95 -45.09 -29.43
CA ALA A 257 16.36 -45.59 -30.67
C ALA A 257 17.41 -46.22 -31.59
N ASP A 258 17.09 -47.38 -32.16
CA ASP A 258 17.92 -48.12 -33.13
C ASP A 258 19.33 -48.47 -32.59
N GLN A 259 19.49 -48.53 -31.26
CA GLN A 259 20.75 -48.91 -30.62
C GLN A 259 20.63 -50.32 -30.03
N PHE A 260 21.64 -51.14 -30.31
CA PHE A 260 21.77 -52.51 -29.82
C PHE A 260 23.16 -52.73 -29.22
N GLY A 261 23.30 -53.79 -28.42
CA GLY A 261 24.54 -54.13 -27.73
C GLY A 261 24.35 -54.34 -26.23
N VAL A 262 25.41 -54.17 -25.45
CA VAL A 262 25.37 -54.35 -23.98
C VAL A 262 25.82 -53.07 -23.30
N ALA A 263 25.08 -52.62 -22.28
CA ALA A 263 25.52 -51.56 -21.37
C ALA A 263 25.40 -52.04 -19.92
N THR A 264 26.37 -51.68 -19.09
CA THR A 264 26.37 -51.93 -17.65
C THR A 264 25.83 -50.68 -16.95
N ILE A 265 24.83 -50.86 -16.11
CA ILE A 265 24.21 -49.80 -15.30
C ILE A 265 24.75 -49.90 -13.89
N THR A 266 25.26 -48.78 -13.36
CA THR A 266 25.71 -48.65 -11.97
C THR A 266 24.73 -47.77 -11.21
N VAL A 267 24.09 -48.31 -10.18
CA VAL A 267 23.20 -47.59 -9.26
C VAL A 267 23.98 -47.23 -8.00
N THR A 268 23.94 -45.96 -7.58
CA THR A 268 24.61 -45.47 -6.36
C THR A 268 23.59 -44.88 -5.39
N ILE A 269 23.63 -45.29 -4.13
CA ILE A 269 22.86 -44.72 -3.01
C ILE A 269 23.82 -43.95 -2.11
N THR A 270 23.49 -42.72 -1.73
CA THR A 270 24.35 -41.86 -0.90
C THR A 270 23.52 -41.23 0.23
N ASP A 271 24.05 -41.23 1.45
CA ASP A 271 23.44 -40.56 2.61
C ASP A 271 23.87 -39.07 2.72
N PRO A 272 23.25 -38.27 3.61
CA PRO A 272 23.67 -36.89 3.86
C PRO A 272 25.08 -36.74 4.44
N ASN A 273 25.61 -37.77 5.09
CA ASN A 273 26.96 -37.81 5.65
C ASN A 273 28.03 -38.09 4.57
N GLY A 274 27.62 -38.40 3.34
CA GLY A 274 28.47 -38.63 2.17
C GLY A 274 28.93 -40.07 2.00
N LEU A 275 28.45 -41.02 2.80
CA LEU A 275 28.73 -42.43 2.60
C LEU A 275 27.84 -42.98 1.49
N SER A 276 28.37 -43.91 0.69
CA SER A 276 27.64 -44.46 -0.45
C SER A 276 27.88 -45.94 -0.69
N VAL A 277 26.88 -46.59 -1.27
CA VAL A 277 26.93 -47.98 -1.74
C VAL A 277 26.51 -48.04 -3.21
N GLN A 278 27.05 -49.02 -3.95
CA GLN A 278 26.76 -49.21 -5.36
C GLN A 278 26.33 -50.65 -5.67
N ASP A 279 25.49 -50.80 -6.67
CA ASP A 279 25.17 -52.06 -7.33
C ASP A 279 25.25 -51.93 -8.85
N THR A 280 25.56 -53.02 -9.57
CA THR A 280 25.72 -52.99 -11.03
C THR A 280 25.03 -54.15 -11.74
N PHE A 281 24.38 -53.87 -12.87
CA PHE A 281 23.75 -54.90 -13.72
C PHE A 281 23.89 -54.59 -15.22
N ASP A 282 23.99 -55.63 -16.05
CA ASP A 282 24.06 -55.51 -17.50
C ASP A 282 22.65 -55.48 -18.14
N VAL A 283 22.48 -54.63 -19.16
CA VAL A 283 21.31 -54.62 -20.04
C VAL A 283 21.78 -54.98 -21.45
N THR A 284 21.31 -56.13 -21.94
CA THR A 284 21.56 -56.60 -23.32
C THR A 284 20.38 -56.24 -24.23
N VAL A 285 20.65 -55.46 -25.26
CA VAL A 285 19.69 -54.97 -26.26
C VAL A 285 19.94 -55.69 -27.59
N THR A 286 18.95 -56.41 -28.08
CA THR A 286 19.02 -57.17 -29.34
C THR A 286 18.42 -56.38 -30.50
N SER A 287 19.10 -56.34 -31.64
CA SER A 287 18.60 -55.67 -32.85
C SER A 287 17.40 -56.41 -33.47
N VAL A 288 16.46 -55.67 -34.05
CA VAL A 288 15.25 -56.13 -34.74
C VAL A 288 15.22 -55.50 -36.13
N ASN A 289 14.72 -56.22 -37.14
CA ASN A 289 14.67 -55.68 -38.49
C ASN A 289 13.67 -54.52 -38.62
N ASP A 290 14.13 -53.35 -39.03
CA ASP A 290 13.27 -52.21 -39.30
C ASP A 290 12.63 -52.29 -40.68
N ARG A 291 11.73 -51.35 -40.94
CA ARG A 291 10.99 -51.26 -42.19
C ARG A 291 11.83 -50.55 -43.26
N PRO A 292 11.94 -51.07 -44.49
CA PRO A 292 12.63 -50.38 -45.55
C PRO A 292 11.79 -49.20 -46.03
N THR A 293 12.44 -48.13 -46.45
CA THR A 293 11.79 -46.87 -46.83
C THR A 293 12.24 -46.41 -48.20
N PHE A 294 11.35 -45.71 -48.89
CA PHE A 294 11.66 -44.94 -50.09
C PHE A 294 10.67 -43.80 -50.22
N THR A 295 11.05 -42.78 -50.97
CA THR A 295 10.15 -41.71 -51.39
C THR A 295 9.73 -41.99 -52.83
N GLY A 296 8.43 -42.21 -53.04
CA GLY A 296 7.86 -42.34 -54.38
C GLY A 296 7.66 -40.98 -55.04
N GLY A 297 7.68 -40.97 -56.37
CA GLY A 297 7.47 -39.77 -57.17
C GLY A 297 6.00 -39.40 -57.29
N PRO A 298 5.68 -38.30 -57.99
CA PRO A 298 4.31 -37.86 -58.18
C PRO A 298 3.50 -38.86 -59.04
N ASN A 299 2.17 -38.71 -59.00
CA ASN A 299 1.27 -39.34 -59.97
C ASN A 299 1.69 -38.98 -61.39
N GLN A 300 1.41 -39.87 -62.34
CA GLN A 300 1.75 -39.66 -63.74
C GLN A 300 0.49 -39.41 -64.55
N SER A 301 0.52 -38.43 -65.43
CA SER A 301 -0.56 -38.16 -66.39
C SER A 301 0.02 -38.03 -67.77
N VAL A 302 -0.51 -38.79 -68.73
CA VAL A 302 -0.04 -38.77 -70.11
C VAL A 302 -1.20 -38.77 -71.10
N PRO A 303 -1.08 -38.13 -72.27
CA PRO A 303 -2.10 -38.22 -73.30
C PRO A 303 -2.35 -39.65 -73.78
N ALA A 304 -3.60 -39.96 -74.15
CA ALA A 304 -3.94 -41.24 -74.77
C ALA A 304 -3.10 -41.52 -76.03
N GLY A 305 -2.48 -42.69 -76.10
CA GLY A 305 -1.59 -43.09 -77.22
C GLY A 305 -0.13 -42.64 -77.10
N SER A 306 0.30 -42.15 -75.94
CA SER A 306 1.71 -41.79 -75.69
C SER A 306 2.66 -43.00 -75.84
N PRO A 307 3.91 -42.80 -76.31
CA PRO A 307 4.92 -43.85 -76.42
C PRO A 307 5.38 -44.36 -75.03
N ALA A 308 6.37 -45.26 -75.00
CA ALA A 308 6.97 -45.72 -73.74
C ALA A 308 7.43 -44.54 -72.88
N GLN A 309 7.08 -44.59 -71.59
CA GLN A 309 7.38 -43.57 -70.60
C GLN A 309 8.59 -44.01 -69.76
N THR A 310 9.47 -43.07 -69.49
CA THR A 310 10.64 -43.26 -68.63
C THR A 310 10.76 -42.05 -67.73
N VAL A 311 10.70 -42.28 -66.42
CA VAL A 311 10.73 -41.24 -65.39
C VAL A 311 11.94 -41.51 -64.49
N PRO A 312 13.12 -40.94 -64.82
CA PRO A 312 14.33 -41.13 -64.03
C PRO A 312 14.15 -40.60 -62.61
N GLY A 313 14.66 -41.36 -61.62
CA GLY A 313 14.62 -40.94 -60.22
C GLY A 313 13.21 -40.74 -59.66
N TRP A 314 12.23 -41.50 -60.16
CA TRP A 314 10.88 -41.47 -59.62
C TRP A 314 10.87 -41.97 -58.17
N ALA A 315 11.55 -43.07 -57.87
CA ALA A 315 11.81 -43.49 -56.50
C ALA A 315 13.16 -42.96 -56.03
N THR A 316 13.22 -42.34 -54.86
CA THR A 316 14.45 -41.80 -54.26
C THR A 316 14.54 -42.16 -52.78
N GLY A 317 15.71 -41.99 -52.17
CA GLY A 317 15.88 -42.24 -50.73
C GLY A 317 15.58 -43.68 -50.31
N MET A 318 15.89 -44.65 -51.18
CA MET A 318 15.73 -46.07 -50.88
C MET A 318 16.70 -46.47 -49.76
N SER A 319 16.18 -46.95 -48.64
CA SER A 319 16.94 -47.39 -47.49
C SER A 319 16.39 -48.73 -46.98
N PRO A 320 17.25 -49.71 -46.61
CA PRO A 320 16.79 -50.91 -45.90
C PRO A 320 16.27 -50.58 -44.49
N GLY A 321 16.77 -49.52 -43.86
CA GLY A 321 16.39 -49.11 -42.52
C GLY A 321 17.48 -48.20 -41.92
N PRO A 322 17.63 -48.13 -40.59
CA PRO A 322 18.71 -47.42 -39.93
C PRO A 322 20.11 -47.98 -40.25
N ALA A 323 21.17 -47.32 -39.79
CA ALA A 323 22.54 -47.57 -40.26
C ALA A 323 23.06 -48.99 -39.99
N ASN A 324 22.58 -49.62 -38.91
CA ASN A 324 22.84 -51.02 -38.54
C ASN A 324 22.32 -52.02 -39.59
N GLU A 325 21.42 -51.60 -40.48
CA GLU A 325 20.78 -52.44 -41.50
C GLU A 325 21.31 -52.20 -42.91
N SER A 326 22.30 -51.32 -43.06
CA SER A 326 22.88 -50.92 -44.36
C SER A 326 23.41 -52.06 -45.24
N GLY A 327 23.61 -53.26 -44.68
CA GLY A 327 24.02 -54.47 -45.40
C GLY A 327 22.89 -55.26 -46.06
N GLN A 328 21.62 -54.88 -45.83
CA GLN A 328 20.46 -55.58 -46.38
C GLN A 328 20.20 -55.21 -47.85
N ALA A 329 19.65 -56.15 -48.61
CA ALA A 329 19.41 -56.03 -50.05
C ALA A 329 17.96 -55.63 -50.35
N LEU A 330 17.77 -54.62 -51.20
CA LEU A 330 16.47 -54.04 -51.54
C LEU A 330 15.88 -54.58 -52.85
N THR A 331 14.55 -54.70 -52.94
CA THR A 331 13.79 -55.06 -54.14
C THR A 331 12.43 -54.34 -54.21
N PHE A 332 11.95 -53.95 -55.40
CA PHE A 332 10.60 -53.40 -55.57
C PHE A 332 9.58 -54.44 -56.02
N GLU A 333 8.41 -54.44 -55.37
CA GLU A 333 7.20 -55.14 -55.78
C GLU A 333 6.18 -54.11 -56.29
N VAL A 334 5.83 -54.16 -57.58
CA VAL A 334 4.92 -53.21 -58.23
C VAL A 334 3.70 -53.93 -58.80
N THR A 335 2.51 -53.48 -58.41
CA THR A 335 1.22 -53.99 -58.90
C THR A 335 0.32 -52.84 -59.35
N ASN A 336 -0.68 -53.10 -60.20
CA ASN A 336 -1.70 -52.10 -60.53
C ASN A 336 -3.08 -52.74 -60.69
N ASP A 337 -4.13 -51.94 -60.52
CA ASP A 337 -5.53 -52.40 -60.56
C ASP A 337 -6.13 -52.46 -61.97
N ASN A 338 -5.42 -51.95 -62.98
CA ASN A 338 -5.92 -51.81 -64.35
C ASN A 338 -4.85 -52.16 -65.40
N ASN A 339 -4.33 -53.39 -65.31
CA ASN A 339 -3.24 -53.89 -66.16
C ASN A 339 -3.50 -53.72 -67.66
N ALA A 340 -4.77 -53.74 -68.08
CA ALA A 340 -5.17 -53.62 -69.48
C ALA A 340 -4.84 -52.25 -70.10
N MET A 341 -4.62 -51.21 -69.28
CA MET A 341 -4.18 -49.91 -69.77
C MET A 341 -2.70 -49.87 -70.19
N PHE A 342 -1.93 -50.93 -69.96
CA PHE A 342 -0.50 -50.94 -70.23
C PHE A 342 -0.09 -52.08 -71.16
N THR A 343 0.70 -51.75 -72.18
CA THR A 343 1.40 -52.75 -73.01
C THR A 343 2.72 -53.20 -72.37
N VAL A 344 3.34 -52.33 -71.58
CA VAL A 344 4.44 -52.65 -70.65
C VAL A 344 4.02 -52.17 -69.28
N GLN A 345 3.92 -53.10 -68.32
CA GLN A 345 3.46 -52.81 -66.96
C GLN A 345 4.43 -51.84 -66.23
N PRO A 346 3.92 -51.02 -65.29
CA PRO A 346 4.76 -50.20 -64.43
C PRO A 346 5.82 -51.02 -63.67
N ALA A 347 7.08 -50.62 -63.79
CA ALA A 347 8.21 -51.23 -63.10
C ALA A 347 9.21 -50.16 -62.64
N ILE A 348 9.87 -50.40 -61.51
CA ILE A 348 10.86 -49.48 -60.91
C ILE A 348 12.19 -50.21 -60.74
N ASP A 349 13.27 -49.58 -61.22
CA ASP A 349 14.63 -50.06 -61.00
C ASP A 349 15.10 -49.71 -59.58
N VAL A 350 15.54 -50.70 -58.81
CA VAL A 350 15.93 -50.51 -57.39
C VAL A 350 17.28 -49.81 -57.21
N VAL A 351 18.10 -49.73 -58.26
CA VAL A 351 19.41 -49.06 -58.21
C VAL A 351 19.29 -47.60 -58.63
N THR A 352 18.53 -47.32 -59.69
CA THR A 352 18.42 -45.97 -60.25
C THR A 352 17.12 -45.25 -59.84
N GLY A 353 16.15 -45.96 -59.27
CA GLY A 353 14.84 -45.42 -58.92
C GLY A 353 13.97 -45.05 -60.12
N THR A 354 14.30 -45.53 -61.33
CA THR A 354 13.62 -45.12 -62.56
C THR A 354 12.31 -45.88 -62.74
N LEU A 355 11.19 -45.16 -62.87
CA LEU A 355 9.89 -45.74 -63.24
C LEU A 355 9.78 -45.85 -64.77
N THR A 356 9.31 -47.00 -65.25
CA THR A 356 9.02 -47.25 -66.67
C THR A 356 7.67 -47.91 -66.85
N TYR A 357 6.93 -47.51 -67.90
CA TYR A 357 5.66 -48.11 -68.31
C TYR A 357 5.34 -47.73 -69.76
N THR A 358 4.40 -48.40 -70.43
CA THR A 358 3.92 -48.01 -71.77
C THR A 358 2.40 -48.08 -71.82
N PRO A 359 1.68 -46.95 -72.00
CA PRO A 359 0.23 -46.95 -72.15
C PRO A 359 -0.24 -47.74 -73.38
N ALA A 360 -1.42 -48.35 -73.31
CA ALA A 360 -2.06 -49.03 -74.43
C ALA A 360 -2.69 -48.01 -75.41
N PRO A 361 -2.54 -48.18 -76.74
CA PRO A 361 -3.13 -47.26 -77.71
C PRO A 361 -4.66 -47.20 -77.63
N GLY A 362 -5.22 -45.99 -77.64
CA GLY A 362 -6.68 -45.76 -77.74
C GLY A 362 -7.50 -46.08 -76.50
N LEU A 363 -6.87 -46.50 -75.41
CA LEU A 363 -7.49 -46.67 -74.10
C LEU A 363 -7.16 -45.46 -73.23
N GLY A 364 -8.16 -44.91 -72.55
CA GLY A 364 -8.03 -43.87 -71.54
C GLY A 364 -8.68 -44.31 -70.23
N GLY A 365 -8.25 -43.72 -69.12
CA GLY A 365 -8.71 -44.07 -67.78
C GLY A 365 -7.62 -43.91 -66.72
N PHE A 366 -7.86 -44.50 -65.56
CA PHE A 366 -6.99 -44.44 -64.39
C PHE A 366 -6.51 -45.85 -64.03
N ALA A 367 -5.23 -45.97 -63.67
CA ALA A 367 -4.68 -47.13 -62.96
C ALA A 367 -4.10 -46.66 -61.64
N THR A 368 -4.47 -47.34 -60.56
CA THR A 368 -3.83 -47.22 -59.26
C THR A 368 -2.67 -48.21 -59.21
N VAL A 369 -1.46 -47.70 -59.06
CA VAL A 369 -0.22 -48.49 -58.95
C VAL A 369 0.20 -48.53 -57.49
N THR A 370 0.41 -49.73 -56.95
CA THR A 370 0.89 -49.97 -55.59
C THR A 370 2.33 -50.47 -55.64
N VAL A 371 3.23 -49.77 -54.95
CA VAL A 371 4.66 -50.05 -54.90
C VAL A 371 5.05 -50.38 -53.47
N THR A 372 5.70 -51.52 -53.25
CA THR A 372 6.30 -51.88 -51.96
C THR A 372 7.79 -52.13 -52.17
N LEU A 373 8.64 -51.44 -51.41
CA LEU A 373 10.06 -51.77 -51.32
C LEU A 373 10.22 -52.89 -50.29
N ARG A 374 11.03 -53.90 -50.57
CA ARG A 374 11.34 -54.98 -49.64
C ARG A 374 12.83 -55.11 -49.39
N ASP A 375 13.22 -55.40 -48.15
CA ASP A 375 14.57 -55.81 -47.77
C ASP A 375 14.66 -57.34 -47.56
N ASN A 376 15.78 -57.82 -47.04
CA ASN A 376 16.03 -59.23 -46.75
C ASN A 376 16.43 -59.53 -45.28
N GLY A 377 16.14 -58.62 -44.33
CA GLY A 377 16.56 -58.78 -42.94
C GLY A 377 15.67 -59.68 -42.09
N GLY A 378 14.43 -59.94 -42.53
CA GLY A 378 13.56 -60.99 -41.99
C GLY A 378 12.60 -60.50 -40.89
N THR A 379 11.56 -61.30 -40.62
CA THR A 379 10.42 -60.90 -39.75
C THR A 379 10.50 -61.41 -38.30
N ALA A 380 11.67 -61.92 -37.87
CA ALA A 380 11.84 -62.39 -36.49
C ALA A 380 11.67 -61.25 -35.49
N PHE A 381 11.13 -61.56 -34.30
CA PHE A 381 10.90 -60.58 -33.22
C PHE A 381 10.07 -59.34 -33.60
N GLY A 382 9.26 -59.44 -34.66
CA GLY A 382 8.42 -58.32 -35.15
C GLY A 382 9.05 -57.51 -36.28
N GLY A 383 10.17 -57.98 -36.83
CA GLY A 383 10.87 -57.33 -37.95
C GLY A 383 10.03 -57.16 -39.22
N GLN A 384 10.38 -56.19 -40.07
CA GLN A 384 9.50 -55.72 -41.14
C GLN A 384 10.14 -55.62 -42.53
N ASP A 385 10.21 -56.72 -43.28
CA ASP A 385 10.80 -56.78 -44.63
C ASP A 385 10.17 -55.89 -45.72
N GLY A 386 9.09 -55.14 -45.44
CA GLY A 386 8.32 -54.46 -46.47
C GLY A 386 7.95 -53.04 -46.09
N SER A 387 8.22 -52.09 -46.96
CA SER A 387 7.83 -50.70 -46.80
C SER A 387 6.32 -50.57 -46.64
N ILE A 388 5.89 -49.39 -46.19
CA ILE A 388 4.48 -49.03 -46.36
C ILE A 388 4.22 -48.99 -47.88
N PRO A 389 3.12 -49.59 -48.38
CA PRO A 389 2.80 -49.50 -49.80
C PRO A 389 2.63 -48.04 -50.23
N TYR A 390 3.42 -47.59 -51.20
CA TYR A 390 3.26 -46.29 -51.83
C TYR A 390 2.32 -46.44 -53.01
N ILE A 391 1.22 -45.67 -53.00
CA ILE A 391 0.20 -45.72 -54.04
C ILE A 391 0.29 -44.44 -54.86
N PHE A 392 0.37 -44.59 -56.17
CA PHE A 392 0.26 -43.48 -57.10
C PHE A 392 -0.66 -43.86 -58.25
N SER A 393 -1.21 -42.86 -58.93
CA SER A 393 -2.03 -43.08 -60.12
C SER A 393 -1.24 -42.83 -61.39
N ILE A 394 -1.59 -43.59 -62.43
CA ILE A 394 -1.27 -43.26 -63.81
C ILE A 394 -2.59 -42.99 -64.52
N GLU A 395 -2.78 -41.76 -64.97
CA GLU A 395 -3.95 -41.30 -65.71
C GLU A 395 -3.61 -41.12 -67.19
N VAL A 396 -4.52 -41.59 -68.06
CA VAL A 396 -4.40 -41.49 -69.52
C VAL A 396 -5.67 -40.83 -70.08
N GLY A 397 -5.62 -39.59 -70.57
CA GLY A 397 -6.85 -38.82 -70.95
C GLY A 397 -6.64 -37.46 -71.66
N THR A 398 -7.64 -36.56 -71.58
CA THR A 398 -7.62 -35.12 -72.03
C THR A 398 -7.50 -34.15 -70.84
N PRO A 399 -6.82 -32.98 -70.95
CA PRO A 399 -6.52 -32.11 -69.79
C PRO A 399 -7.73 -31.31 -69.25
N ASN A 400 -7.78 -31.10 -67.93
CA ASN A 400 -8.78 -30.30 -67.18
C ASN A 400 -8.63 -28.78 -67.45
N GLN A 401 -9.74 -28.02 -67.51
CA GLN A 401 -9.76 -26.56 -67.64
C GLN A 401 -10.13 -25.85 -66.32
N PRO A 402 -9.53 -24.68 -66.00
CA PRO A 402 -9.82 -23.99 -64.74
C PRO A 402 -11.19 -23.31 -64.74
N PRO A 403 -11.81 -23.15 -63.56
CA PRO A 403 -12.93 -22.24 -63.39
C PRO A 403 -12.48 -20.79 -63.65
N VAL A 404 -13.44 -19.91 -63.92
CA VAL A 404 -13.23 -18.47 -64.12
C VAL A 404 -14.27 -17.71 -63.30
N ASN A 405 -13.80 -16.91 -62.35
CA ASN A 405 -14.62 -16.03 -61.53
C ASN A 405 -14.86 -14.69 -62.25
N THR A 406 -15.81 -13.94 -61.72
CA THR A 406 -16.04 -12.55 -62.08
C THR A 406 -16.43 -11.84 -60.81
N VAL A 407 -15.79 -10.70 -60.55
CA VAL A 407 -16.07 -9.79 -59.43
C VAL A 407 -16.59 -8.45 -59.95
N PRO A 408 -17.18 -7.60 -59.09
CA PRO A 408 -17.67 -6.28 -59.48
C PRO A 408 -16.58 -5.42 -60.13
N ALA A 409 -16.95 -4.60 -61.12
CA ALA A 409 -16.01 -3.82 -61.95
C ALA A 409 -15.32 -2.64 -61.24
N GLY A 410 -15.62 -2.38 -59.97
CA GLY A 410 -15.06 -1.25 -59.20
C GLY A 410 -15.16 -1.46 -57.69
N PRO A 411 -14.45 -0.63 -56.90
CA PRO A 411 -14.47 -0.74 -55.44
C PRO A 411 -15.89 -0.57 -54.91
N LEU A 412 -16.22 -1.36 -53.90
CA LEU A 412 -17.45 -1.23 -53.14
C LEU A 412 -17.23 -0.21 -52.02
N ALA A 413 -18.29 0.43 -51.56
CA ALA A 413 -18.22 1.42 -50.49
C ALA A 413 -19.35 1.23 -49.48
N THR A 414 -19.03 1.36 -48.21
CA THR A 414 -19.97 1.43 -47.10
C THR A 414 -19.47 2.42 -46.06
N THR A 415 -20.29 2.71 -45.05
CA THR A 415 -19.84 3.35 -43.82
C THR A 415 -19.52 2.28 -42.79
N GLU A 416 -18.75 2.65 -41.77
CA GLU A 416 -18.66 1.93 -40.51
C GLU A 416 -20.06 1.52 -40.03
N ASP A 417 -20.17 0.30 -39.51
CA ASP A 417 -21.40 -0.40 -39.13
C ASP A 417 -22.45 -0.62 -40.26
N GLY A 418 -22.26 -0.01 -41.43
CA GLY A 418 -23.13 -0.07 -42.59
C GLY A 418 -22.96 -1.38 -43.36
N SER A 419 -24.07 -2.06 -43.65
CA SER A 419 -24.06 -3.26 -44.49
C SER A 419 -24.33 -2.94 -45.95
N ILE A 420 -23.67 -3.67 -46.86
CA ILE A 420 -23.90 -3.60 -48.31
C ILE A 420 -24.20 -4.97 -48.91
N THR A 421 -24.97 -5.00 -49.99
CA THR A 421 -25.10 -6.20 -50.83
C THR A 421 -24.00 -6.21 -51.89
N ILE A 422 -23.28 -7.32 -52.03
CA ILE A 422 -22.31 -7.54 -53.11
C ILE A 422 -23.06 -8.15 -54.31
N THR A 423 -23.04 -7.46 -55.46
CA THR A 423 -23.70 -7.90 -56.70
C THR A 423 -22.71 -7.95 -57.86
N GLY A 424 -22.95 -8.80 -58.86
CA GLY A 424 -22.03 -8.95 -60.00
C GLY A 424 -20.92 -9.97 -59.79
N VAL A 425 -21.10 -10.90 -58.84
CA VAL A 425 -20.23 -12.06 -58.65
C VAL A 425 -20.78 -13.25 -59.44
N SER A 426 -19.94 -13.93 -60.21
CA SER A 426 -20.32 -15.16 -60.91
C SER A 426 -19.12 -16.07 -61.12
N VAL A 427 -19.37 -17.36 -61.36
CA VAL A 427 -18.33 -18.34 -61.73
C VAL A 427 -18.75 -19.09 -62.98
N THR A 428 -17.80 -19.42 -63.85
CA THR A 428 -18.00 -20.32 -65.00
C THR A 428 -16.92 -21.39 -65.01
N ASP A 429 -17.23 -22.54 -65.59
CA ASP A 429 -16.26 -23.62 -65.75
C ASP A 429 -16.57 -24.38 -67.05
N PRO A 430 -15.63 -24.45 -68.01
CA PRO A 430 -15.88 -25.03 -69.34
C PRO A 430 -16.18 -26.54 -69.37
N ASP A 431 -15.72 -27.33 -68.39
CA ASP A 431 -15.78 -28.79 -68.41
C ASP A 431 -16.32 -29.44 -67.11
N LEU A 432 -16.66 -28.67 -66.08
CA LEU A 432 -17.27 -29.15 -64.82
C LEU A 432 -18.54 -30.02 -64.98
N GLY A 433 -19.35 -29.74 -66.01
CA GLY A 433 -20.60 -30.47 -66.26
C GLY A 433 -21.64 -30.30 -65.15
N ALA A 434 -22.16 -31.42 -64.60
CA ALA A 434 -23.20 -31.44 -63.55
C ALA A 434 -22.64 -31.57 -62.12
N ASN A 435 -21.31 -31.56 -61.96
CA ASN A 435 -20.64 -31.73 -60.68
C ASN A 435 -20.71 -30.44 -59.83
N ASN A 436 -20.41 -30.58 -58.55
CA ASN A 436 -20.35 -29.44 -57.64
C ASN A 436 -19.02 -28.69 -57.79
N LEU A 437 -19.09 -27.36 -57.65
CA LEU A 437 -17.96 -26.47 -57.53
C LEU A 437 -17.81 -26.05 -56.06
N SER A 438 -16.58 -26.01 -55.54
CA SER A 438 -16.29 -25.42 -54.24
C SER A 438 -15.91 -23.95 -54.41
N VAL A 439 -16.56 -23.05 -53.68
CA VAL A 439 -16.29 -21.61 -53.72
C VAL A 439 -16.09 -21.09 -52.30
N VAL A 440 -14.97 -20.42 -52.05
CA VAL A 440 -14.70 -19.72 -50.79
C VAL A 440 -14.83 -18.22 -51.03
N LEU A 441 -15.74 -17.59 -50.28
CA LEU A 441 -15.91 -16.14 -50.22
C LEU A 441 -15.27 -15.65 -48.93
N SER A 442 -14.43 -14.62 -48.99
CA SER A 442 -13.77 -14.10 -47.79
C SER A 442 -13.67 -12.57 -47.75
N ALA A 443 -13.67 -12.03 -46.52
CA ALA A 443 -13.40 -10.64 -46.18
C ALA A 443 -12.64 -10.60 -44.86
N VAL A 444 -11.67 -9.70 -44.71
CA VAL A 444 -10.73 -9.69 -43.57
C VAL A 444 -11.33 -8.92 -42.39
N ASN A 445 -11.95 -7.79 -42.67
CA ASN A 445 -12.46 -6.85 -41.67
C ASN A 445 -13.99 -6.78 -41.66
N GLY A 446 -14.65 -7.88 -42.02
CA GLY A 446 -16.10 -7.97 -41.97
C GLY A 446 -16.63 -9.39 -42.12
N ARG A 447 -17.96 -9.51 -42.10
CA ARG A 447 -18.71 -10.75 -42.19
C ARG A 447 -19.48 -10.80 -43.49
N LEU A 448 -19.47 -11.98 -44.11
CA LEU A 448 -20.22 -12.29 -45.31
C LEU A 448 -21.41 -13.18 -44.97
N THR A 449 -22.58 -12.81 -45.45
CA THR A 449 -23.83 -13.56 -45.26
C THR A 449 -24.43 -13.93 -46.61
N VAL A 450 -24.60 -15.22 -46.84
CA VAL A 450 -25.22 -15.80 -48.05
C VAL A 450 -26.66 -16.17 -47.76
N ASN A 451 -27.57 -15.75 -48.65
CA ASN A 451 -28.99 -16.01 -48.51
C ASN A 451 -29.38 -17.34 -49.19
N THR A 452 -29.73 -18.34 -48.38
CA THR A 452 -30.17 -19.66 -48.84
C THR A 452 -31.68 -19.75 -49.14
N SER A 453 -32.38 -18.62 -49.14
CA SER A 453 -33.81 -18.53 -49.49
C SER A 453 -34.05 -18.01 -50.91
N VAL A 454 -32.99 -17.82 -51.70
CA VAL A 454 -33.09 -17.40 -53.11
C VAL A 454 -33.73 -18.53 -53.94
N PRO A 455 -34.84 -18.30 -54.65
CA PRO A 455 -35.48 -19.32 -55.49
C PRO A 455 -34.52 -19.89 -56.54
N GLY A 456 -34.35 -21.22 -56.56
CA GLY A 456 -33.41 -21.91 -57.46
C GLY A 456 -31.93 -21.79 -57.06
N GLY A 457 -31.62 -21.11 -55.95
CA GLY A 457 -30.28 -20.91 -55.43
C GLY A 457 -29.78 -22.02 -54.48
N LEU A 458 -28.79 -21.66 -53.68
CA LEU A 458 -28.16 -22.49 -52.64
C LEU A 458 -29.15 -22.89 -51.53
N LEU A 459 -28.98 -24.10 -51.01
CA LEU A 459 -29.75 -24.69 -49.91
C LEU A 459 -28.89 -24.57 -48.65
N PRO A 460 -29.49 -24.66 -47.45
CA PRO A 460 -28.74 -24.58 -46.19
C PRO A 460 -27.55 -25.56 -46.09
N GLY A 461 -27.65 -26.75 -46.68
CA GLY A 461 -26.56 -27.74 -46.68
C GLY A 461 -25.41 -27.46 -47.65
N ASP A 462 -25.56 -26.50 -48.57
CA ASP A 462 -24.52 -26.13 -49.53
C ASP A 462 -23.59 -25.03 -48.99
N VAL A 463 -23.93 -24.41 -47.85
CA VAL A 463 -23.22 -23.26 -47.29
C VAL A 463 -22.69 -23.60 -45.91
N THR A 464 -21.41 -23.32 -45.69
CA THR A 464 -20.74 -23.48 -44.39
C THR A 464 -20.10 -22.17 -43.95
N ASN A 465 -20.00 -21.95 -42.64
CA ASN A 465 -19.47 -20.72 -42.04
C ASN A 465 -20.19 -19.43 -42.45
N ASN A 466 -21.50 -19.52 -42.71
CA ASN A 466 -22.32 -18.37 -43.06
C ASN A 466 -22.33 -17.31 -41.92
N GLY A 467 -22.21 -16.02 -42.26
CA GLY A 467 -22.17 -14.92 -41.27
C GLY A 467 -20.79 -14.70 -40.63
N THR A 468 -19.73 -15.21 -41.26
CA THR A 468 -18.33 -15.05 -40.82
C THR A 468 -17.50 -14.35 -41.91
N GLY A 469 -16.23 -14.02 -41.63
CA GLY A 469 -15.31 -13.47 -42.64
C GLY A 469 -14.88 -14.46 -43.72
N SER A 470 -15.28 -15.74 -43.65
CA SER A 470 -14.97 -16.75 -44.68
C SER A 470 -16.10 -17.77 -44.82
N VAL A 471 -16.86 -17.69 -45.91
CA VAL A 471 -18.00 -18.56 -46.22
C VAL A 471 -17.62 -19.54 -47.32
N THR A 472 -17.89 -20.83 -47.14
CA THR A 472 -17.65 -21.84 -48.18
C THR A 472 -18.96 -22.36 -48.76
N LEU A 473 -19.05 -22.38 -50.09
CA LEU A 473 -20.15 -22.88 -50.89
C LEU A 473 -19.72 -24.17 -51.59
N ASN A 474 -20.58 -25.19 -51.62
CA ASN A 474 -20.33 -26.42 -52.36
C ASN A 474 -21.60 -26.93 -53.03
N ALA A 475 -21.79 -26.60 -54.31
CA ALA A 475 -23.02 -26.89 -55.05
C ALA A 475 -22.81 -26.86 -56.57
N PRO A 476 -23.78 -27.32 -57.38
CA PRO A 476 -23.72 -27.16 -58.83
C PRO A 476 -23.66 -25.68 -59.23
N LEU A 477 -22.95 -25.40 -60.33
CA LEU A 477 -22.70 -24.04 -60.86
C LEU A 477 -23.98 -23.21 -61.02
N SER A 478 -25.07 -23.84 -61.44
CA SER A 478 -26.38 -23.19 -61.64
C SER A 478 -26.94 -22.60 -60.35
N ARG A 479 -26.73 -23.24 -59.20
CA ARG A 479 -27.28 -22.82 -57.90
C ARG A 479 -26.40 -21.76 -57.24
N ILE A 480 -25.08 -21.89 -57.37
CA ILE A 480 -24.11 -20.87 -56.94
C ILE A 480 -24.41 -19.56 -57.68
N ASN A 481 -24.47 -19.58 -59.00
CA ASN A 481 -24.74 -18.38 -59.79
C ASN A 481 -26.15 -17.83 -59.57
N ALA A 482 -27.16 -18.67 -59.35
CA ALA A 482 -28.51 -18.19 -59.03
C ALA A 482 -28.55 -17.41 -57.70
N THR A 483 -27.80 -17.84 -56.68
CA THR A 483 -27.69 -17.08 -55.42
C THR A 483 -26.85 -15.82 -55.60
N LEU A 484 -25.65 -15.90 -56.21
CA LEU A 484 -24.75 -14.74 -56.35
C LEU A 484 -25.30 -13.64 -57.28
N ALA A 485 -26.15 -14.00 -58.25
CA ALA A 485 -26.84 -13.03 -59.11
C ALA A 485 -28.02 -12.32 -58.43
N SER A 486 -28.48 -12.80 -57.26
CA SER A 486 -29.62 -12.20 -56.56
C SER A 486 -29.23 -10.91 -55.84
N ALA A 487 -30.11 -9.90 -55.90
CA ALA A 487 -29.95 -8.63 -55.19
C ALA A 487 -29.99 -8.75 -53.65
N THR A 488 -30.28 -9.94 -53.13
CA THR A 488 -30.23 -10.27 -51.69
C THR A 488 -29.36 -11.49 -51.41
N GLY A 489 -28.54 -11.90 -52.39
CA GLY A 489 -27.80 -13.16 -52.38
C GLY A 489 -26.60 -13.19 -51.46
N LEU A 490 -25.85 -12.09 -51.40
CA LEU A 490 -24.61 -11.95 -50.65
C LEU A 490 -24.52 -10.55 -50.01
N THR A 491 -24.41 -10.49 -48.69
CA THR A 491 -24.29 -9.25 -47.91
C THR A 491 -22.93 -9.23 -47.20
N TYR A 492 -22.30 -8.06 -47.18
CA TYR A 492 -21.12 -7.76 -46.39
C TYR A 492 -21.48 -6.76 -45.28
N GLN A 493 -20.97 -6.99 -44.08
CA GLN A 493 -21.02 -6.06 -42.97
C GLN A 493 -19.60 -5.93 -42.38
N PRO A 494 -19.04 -4.72 -42.23
CA PRO A 494 -17.75 -4.54 -41.58
C PRO A 494 -17.81 -4.99 -40.11
N ASN A 495 -16.65 -5.25 -39.52
CA ASN A 495 -16.54 -5.42 -38.08
C ASN A 495 -17.03 -4.14 -37.38
N ALA A 496 -17.57 -4.30 -36.17
CA ALA A 496 -18.03 -3.16 -35.39
C ALA A 496 -16.87 -2.19 -35.16
N HIS A 497 -17.16 -0.90 -35.35
CA HIS A 497 -16.22 0.20 -35.21
C HIS A 497 -14.95 0.12 -36.09
N TYR A 498 -15.04 -0.48 -37.28
CA TYR A 498 -13.90 -0.56 -38.21
C TYR A 498 -14.12 0.38 -39.40
N SER A 499 -13.12 1.21 -39.65
CA SER A 499 -12.99 2.05 -40.85
C SER A 499 -11.72 1.71 -41.64
N GLY A 500 -11.69 2.07 -42.92
CA GLY A 500 -10.56 1.83 -43.82
C GLY A 500 -10.87 0.84 -44.94
N ASN A 501 -9.85 0.13 -45.42
CA ASN A 501 -9.99 -0.77 -46.56
C ASN A 501 -10.20 -2.22 -46.09
N ASP A 502 -11.14 -2.93 -46.72
CA ASP A 502 -11.28 -4.38 -46.66
C ASP A 502 -11.26 -4.95 -48.08
N THR A 503 -11.10 -6.25 -48.24
CA THR A 503 -11.03 -6.92 -49.54
C THR A 503 -11.98 -8.11 -49.57
N PHE A 504 -12.97 -8.05 -50.46
CA PHE A 504 -13.76 -9.22 -50.79
C PHE A 504 -12.97 -10.10 -51.77
N THR A 505 -12.77 -11.36 -51.43
CA THR A 505 -12.08 -12.35 -52.26
C THR A 505 -13.00 -13.52 -52.54
N ILE A 506 -13.05 -13.95 -53.80
CA ILE A 506 -13.67 -15.20 -54.24
C ILE A 506 -12.59 -16.14 -54.76
N GLN A 507 -12.61 -17.38 -54.27
CA GLN A 507 -11.78 -18.46 -54.80
C GLN A 507 -12.68 -19.63 -55.18
N SER A 508 -12.60 -20.08 -56.42
CA SER A 508 -13.33 -21.25 -56.92
C SER A 508 -12.39 -22.43 -57.16
N ASN A 509 -12.90 -23.65 -57.01
CA ASN A 509 -12.18 -24.91 -57.18
C ASN A 509 -13.12 -25.97 -57.79
N ASP A 510 -12.73 -26.49 -58.94
CA ASP A 510 -13.48 -27.47 -59.75
C ASP A 510 -13.42 -28.91 -59.23
N GLY A 511 -12.61 -29.19 -58.20
CA GLY A 511 -12.40 -30.52 -57.63
C GLY A 511 -11.73 -31.52 -58.58
N GLY A 512 -11.24 -31.10 -59.75
CA GLY A 512 -10.68 -31.96 -60.79
C GLY A 512 -11.72 -32.86 -61.46
N ASN A 513 -12.99 -32.45 -61.45
CA ASN A 513 -14.13 -33.29 -61.78
C ASN A 513 -14.27 -33.65 -63.28
N PHE A 514 -13.39 -33.17 -64.18
CA PHE A 514 -13.32 -33.60 -65.58
C PHE A 514 -11.91 -33.35 -66.18
N GLY A 515 -11.30 -34.36 -66.82
CA GLY A 515 -9.96 -34.24 -67.44
C GLY A 515 -8.77 -34.43 -66.47
N TYR A 516 -7.56 -34.63 -67.01
CA TYR A 516 -6.34 -34.86 -66.23
C TYR A 516 -5.69 -33.56 -65.75
N GLY A 517 -4.89 -33.64 -64.67
CA GLY A 517 -4.12 -32.50 -64.14
C GLY A 517 -4.64 -31.94 -62.82
N GLY A 518 -5.58 -32.65 -62.19
CA GLY A 518 -6.09 -32.39 -60.84
C GLY A 518 -6.97 -31.13 -60.72
N PRO A 519 -7.38 -30.79 -59.50
CA PRO A 519 -8.18 -29.61 -59.25
C PRO A 519 -7.51 -28.33 -59.72
N LYS A 520 -8.26 -27.46 -60.40
CA LYS A 520 -7.83 -26.13 -60.78
C LYS A 520 -8.65 -25.10 -60.02
N THR A 521 -8.02 -23.96 -59.77
CA THR A 521 -8.60 -22.87 -59.00
C THR A 521 -8.46 -21.57 -59.74
N ASP A 522 -9.40 -20.66 -59.49
CA ASP A 522 -9.28 -19.27 -59.86
C ASP A 522 -9.58 -18.37 -58.66
N THR A 523 -8.94 -17.20 -58.58
CA THR A 523 -9.08 -16.28 -57.44
C THR A 523 -9.14 -14.84 -57.93
N ASP A 524 -10.23 -14.18 -57.59
CA ASP A 524 -10.45 -12.76 -57.87
C ASP A 524 -10.77 -12.00 -56.58
N SER A 525 -10.50 -10.70 -56.58
CA SER A 525 -10.80 -9.84 -55.44
C SER A 525 -11.27 -8.45 -55.85
N VAL A 526 -12.03 -7.79 -54.97
CA VAL A 526 -12.43 -6.40 -55.11
C VAL A 526 -12.30 -5.69 -53.77
N LEU A 527 -11.87 -4.43 -53.82
CA LEU A 527 -11.72 -3.57 -52.65
C LEU A 527 -13.11 -3.17 -52.11
N ILE A 528 -13.24 -3.13 -50.78
CA ILE A 528 -14.34 -2.49 -50.05
C ILE A 528 -13.76 -1.32 -49.26
N GLN A 529 -14.26 -0.11 -49.49
CA GLN A 529 -13.90 1.09 -48.74
C GLN A 529 -14.94 1.35 -47.66
N ILE A 530 -14.52 1.36 -46.40
CA ILE A 530 -15.37 1.65 -45.24
C ILE A 530 -15.03 3.04 -44.72
N SER A 531 -15.98 3.96 -44.84
CA SER A 531 -15.80 5.35 -44.39
C SER A 531 -16.08 5.44 -42.88
N PRO A 532 -15.23 6.14 -42.11
CA PRO A 532 -15.42 6.28 -40.66
C PRO A 532 -16.68 7.10 -40.32
N ILE A 533 -17.26 6.82 -39.17
CA ILE A 533 -18.34 7.57 -38.52
C ILE A 533 -17.79 8.11 -37.19
N THR A 534 -18.12 9.35 -36.84
CA THR A 534 -17.71 9.90 -35.54
C THR A 534 -18.61 9.38 -34.42
N ASP A 535 -18.00 8.85 -33.37
CA ASP A 535 -18.67 8.31 -32.19
C ASP A 535 -18.45 9.17 -30.94
N PRO A 536 -19.44 9.36 -30.06
CA PRO A 536 -19.26 10.08 -28.80
C PRO A 536 -18.31 9.33 -27.86
N PRO A 537 -17.32 10.00 -27.24
CA PRO A 537 -16.36 9.34 -26.36
C PRO A 537 -17.02 8.83 -25.07
N ILE A 538 -16.45 7.79 -24.45
CA ILE A 538 -16.91 7.27 -23.17
C ILE A 538 -16.28 8.09 -22.04
N VAL A 539 -17.10 8.54 -21.09
CA VAL A 539 -16.67 9.27 -19.89
C VAL A 539 -17.23 8.59 -18.66
N VAL A 540 -16.37 8.29 -17.69
CA VAL A 540 -16.77 7.82 -16.36
C VAL A 540 -16.19 8.78 -15.33
N ALA A 541 -17.06 9.44 -14.59
CA ALA A 541 -16.71 10.35 -13.51
C ALA A 541 -17.63 10.06 -12.31
N PRO A 542 -17.18 9.29 -11.31
CA PRO A 542 -17.98 8.99 -10.13
C PRO A 542 -17.99 10.18 -9.14
N ASP A 543 -19.03 10.25 -8.31
CA ASP A 543 -19.10 11.20 -7.20
C ASP A 543 -18.00 10.92 -6.16
N VAL A 544 -17.56 11.96 -5.47
CA VAL A 544 -16.53 11.89 -4.42
C VAL A 544 -16.99 12.66 -3.20
N THR A 545 -16.65 12.16 -2.01
CA THR A 545 -16.96 12.81 -0.73
C THR A 545 -15.73 12.77 0.16
N GLY A 546 -15.46 13.86 0.86
CA GLY A 546 -14.43 13.92 1.89
C GLY A 546 -14.65 15.07 2.86
N PRO A 547 -13.91 15.07 3.98
CA PRO A 547 -14.00 16.14 4.97
C PRO A 547 -13.54 17.48 4.40
N GLU A 548 -14.12 18.57 4.88
CA GLU A 548 -13.70 19.92 4.55
C GLU A 548 -12.20 20.17 4.81
N GLY A 549 -11.62 21.05 4.01
CA GLY A 549 -10.19 21.34 4.04
C GLY A 549 -9.30 20.20 3.49
N THR A 550 -9.88 19.07 3.08
CA THR A 550 -9.12 17.95 2.50
C THR A 550 -9.20 17.93 0.96
N PRO A 551 -8.11 17.57 0.26
CA PRO A 551 -8.16 17.41 -1.19
C PRO A 551 -8.93 16.15 -1.62
N LEU A 552 -9.85 16.30 -2.59
CA LEU A 552 -10.71 15.24 -3.10
C LEU A 552 -10.14 14.63 -4.40
N PRO A 553 -9.77 13.33 -4.42
CA PRO A 553 -9.24 12.68 -5.62
C PRO A 553 -10.36 12.40 -6.65
N LEU A 554 -10.21 12.89 -7.88
CA LEU A 554 -11.16 12.75 -8.98
C LEU A 554 -10.80 11.55 -9.87
N ASN A 555 -11.56 10.45 -9.75
CA ASN A 555 -11.33 9.21 -10.52
C ASN A 555 -12.01 9.25 -11.90
N ILE A 556 -11.61 10.22 -12.73
CA ILE A 556 -12.19 10.43 -14.07
C ILE A 556 -11.44 9.57 -15.10
N THR A 557 -12.18 8.84 -15.93
CA THR A 557 -11.62 8.14 -17.10
C THR A 557 -12.34 8.57 -18.37
N VAL A 558 -11.57 8.69 -19.45
CA VAL A 558 -12.06 9.02 -20.79
C VAL A 558 -11.43 8.09 -21.82
N SER A 559 -12.21 7.61 -22.78
CA SER A 559 -11.72 6.78 -23.87
C SER A 559 -12.55 6.99 -25.14
N LEU A 560 -11.94 6.71 -26.30
CA LEU A 560 -12.68 6.63 -27.56
C LEU A 560 -13.52 5.36 -27.61
N VAL A 561 -14.57 5.38 -28.43
CA VAL A 561 -15.34 4.19 -28.78
C VAL A 561 -14.63 3.43 -29.90
N ASP A 562 -14.17 4.16 -30.92
CA ASP A 562 -13.30 3.64 -31.97
C ASP A 562 -11.83 3.59 -31.50
N THR A 563 -11.16 2.48 -31.81
CA THR A 563 -9.75 2.23 -31.47
C THR A 563 -8.87 1.94 -32.70
N ASP A 564 -9.45 2.00 -33.90
CA ASP A 564 -8.74 1.78 -35.16
C ASP A 564 -7.78 2.94 -35.53
N GLY A 565 -7.91 4.07 -34.82
CA GLY A 565 -7.07 5.26 -34.95
C GLY A 565 -7.66 6.36 -35.85
N SER A 566 -8.91 6.21 -36.33
CA SER A 566 -9.60 7.24 -37.11
C SER A 566 -9.99 8.46 -36.27
N GLU A 567 -10.13 8.29 -34.95
CA GLU A 567 -10.52 9.32 -34.00
C GLU A 567 -9.43 9.74 -33.01
N VAL A 568 -9.51 10.98 -32.53
CA VAL A 568 -8.69 11.51 -31.43
C VAL A 568 -9.53 12.24 -30.39
N LEU A 569 -9.11 12.20 -29.13
CA LEU A 569 -9.72 12.99 -28.05
C LEU A 569 -9.15 14.42 -28.05
N GLU A 570 -10.04 15.41 -28.07
CA GLU A 570 -9.72 16.82 -27.91
C GLU A 570 -10.71 17.52 -26.97
N ASN A 571 -10.41 18.78 -26.61
CA ASN A 571 -11.27 19.61 -25.77
C ASN A 571 -11.72 18.95 -24.46
N LEU A 572 -10.83 18.22 -23.78
CA LEU A 572 -11.09 17.73 -22.42
C LEU A 572 -11.15 18.92 -21.45
N ARG A 573 -12.35 19.14 -20.90
CA ARG A 573 -12.70 20.25 -20.03
C ARG A 573 -13.33 19.74 -18.75
N ILE A 574 -13.01 20.37 -17.63
CA ILE A 574 -13.81 20.31 -16.41
C ILE A 574 -14.41 21.68 -16.17
N SER A 575 -15.73 21.78 -16.16
CA SER A 575 -16.46 23.02 -15.82
C SER A 575 -17.20 22.89 -14.49
N GLY A 576 -17.57 24.02 -13.89
CA GLY A 576 -18.26 24.05 -12.60
C GLY A 576 -17.33 24.16 -11.40
N VAL A 577 -16.01 24.35 -11.62
CA VAL A 577 -15.05 24.60 -10.55
C VAL A 577 -15.40 25.94 -9.88
N PRO A 578 -15.74 25.97 -8.58
CA PRO A 578 -16.17 27.18 -7.88
C PRO A 578 -15.00 28.17 -7.72
N ALA A 579 -15.32 29.45 -7.52
CA ALA A 579 -14.31 30.46 -7.20
C ALA A 579 -13.55 30.06 -5.91
N GLY A 580 -12.22 30.09 -5.97
CA GLY A 580 -11.34 29.63 -4.88
C GLY A 580 -11.02 28.13 -4.91
N GLY A 581 -11.81 27.32 -5.61
CA GLY A 581 -11.52 25.90 -5.84
C GLY A 581 -10.41 25.69 -6.86
N GLN A 582 -9.58 24.67 -6.67
CA GLN A 582 -8.42 24.41 -7.53
C GLN A 582 -8.35 22.95 -7.95
N LEU A 583 -7.92 22.73 -9.19
CA LEU A 583 -7.49 21.42 -9.67
C LEU A 583 -5.96 21.34 -9.59
N SER A 584 -5.45 20.21 -9.11
CA SER A 584 -4.00 19.93 -9.03
C SER A 584 -3.27 19.89 -10.39
N ALA A 585 -4.01 19.76 -11.49
CA ALA A 585 -3.49 19.78 -12.85
C ALA A 585 -4.49 20.43 -13.83
N GLY A 586 -3.97 20.82 -14.99
CA GLY A 586 -4.74 21.51 -16.03
C GLY A 586 -4.43 23.00 -16.10
N THR A 587 -5.03 23.66 -17.07
CA THR A 587 -4.91 25.11 -17.29
C THR A 587 -6.26 25.76 -17.01
N ASP A 588 -6.29 26.72 -16.08
CA ASP A 588 -7.49 27.51 -15.78
C ASP A 588 -7.86 28.44 -16.94
N LEU A 589 -9.03 28.18 -17.53
CA LEU A 589 -9.81 28.97 -18.48
C LEU A 589 -10.30 30.34 -17.97
N GLY A 590 -10.44 30.46 -16.65
CA GLY A 590 -11.35 31.41 -16.02
C GLY A 590 -12.81 30.94 -16.08
N GLY A 591 -13.65 31.54 -15.24
CA GLY A 591 -15.09 31.23 -15.19
C GLY A 591 -15.42 29.81 -14.70
N GLY A 592 -14.49 29.16 -13.99
CA GLY A 592 -14.69 27.80 -13.45
C GLY A 592 -14.49 26.68 -14.48
N VAL A 593 -13.82 26.96 -15.60
CA VAL A 593 -13.55 26.00 -16.67
C VAL A 593 -12.05 25.72 -16.78
N TRP A 594 -11.65 24.47 -16.69
CA TRP A 594 -10.26 24.04 -16.79
C TRP A 594 -10.05 23.17 -18.03
N ALA A 595 -8.94 23.38 -18.72
CA ALA A 595 -8.50 22.51 -19.82
C ALA A 595 -7.51 21.46 -19.29
N LEU A 596 -7.71 20.19 -19.65
CA LEU A 596 -6.81 19.10 -19.26
C LEU A 596 -6.40 18.28 -20.47
N THR A 597 -5.32 17.52 -20.30
CA THR A 597 -4.92 16.42 -21.18
C THR A 597 -5.31 15.07 -20.54
N PRO A 598 -5.53 13.99 -21.31
CA PRO A 598 -5.86 12.68 -20.74
C PRO A 598 -4.84 12.19 -19.70
N THR A 599 -3.55 12.49 -19.87
CA THR A 599 -2.49 12.15 -18.90
C THR A 599 -2.61 12.89 -17.57
N GLN A 600 -3.21 14.08 -17.56
CA GLN A 600 -3.41 14.88 -16.34
C GLN A 600 -4.61 14.41 -15.50
N LEU A 601 -5.44 13.49 -16.02
CA LEU A 601 -6.51 12.89 -15.23
C LEU A 601 -5.97 11.89 -14.19
N VAL A 602 -4.79 11.31 -14.44
CA VAL A 602 -4.17 10.36 -13.51
C VAL A 602 -3.75 11.08 -12.23
N GLY A 603 -4.39 10.73 -11.11
CA GLY A 603 -4.13 11.35 -9.82
C GLY A 603 -4.66 12.78 -9.70
N LEU A 604 -5.62 13.18 -10.55
CA LEU A 604 -6.24 14.49 -10.47
C LEU A 604 -6.95 14.67 -9.13
N ILE A 605 -6.63 15.76 -8.45
CA ILE A 605 -7.22 16.18 -7.19
C ILE A 605 -7.96 17.51 -7.37
N PHE A 606 -9.14 17.63 -6.76
CA PHE A 606 -9.88 18.87 -6.56
C PHE A 606 -9.78 19.31 -5.09
N THR A 607 -9.30 20.53 -4.87
CA THR A 607 -9.31 21.17 -3.55
C THR A 607 -10.49 22.14 -3.52
N PRO A 608 -11.58 21.82 -2.78
CA PRO A 608 -12.72 22.72 -2.65
C PRO A 608 -12.36 23.96 -1.85
N PRO A 609 -13.02 25.11 -2.11
CA PRO A 609 -12.77 26.34 -1.35
C PRO A 609 -13.42 26.35 0.05
N ASP A 610 -14.47 25.55 0.25
CA ASP A 610 -15.33 25.52 1.44
C ASP A 610 -16.06 24.16 1.50
N SER A 611 -16.84 23.92 2.54
CA SER A 611 -17.85 22.87 2.56
C SER A 611 -18.92 23.06 1.48
N GLY A 612 -19.53 21.97 1.02
CA GLY A 612 -20.62 22.01 0.06
C GLY A 612 -20.58 20.91 -1.00
N VAL A 613 -21.62 20.90 -1.82
CA VAL A 613 -21.80 19.98 -2.95
C VAL A 613 -21.47 20.71 -4.25
N PHE A 614 -20.35 20.36 -4.87
CA PHE A 614 -19.87 20.99 -6.09
C PHE A 614 -20.18 20.11 -7.31
N ALA A 615 -21.08 20.57 -8.17
CA ALA A 615 -21.38 19.91 -9.43
C ALA A 615 -20.29 20.24 -10.47
N LEU A 616 -19.46 19.25 -10.80
CA LEU A 616 -18.42 19.35 -11.80
C LEU A 616 -18.83 18.59 -13.05
N THR A 617 -18.61 19.17 -14.22
CA THR A 617 -18.94 18.54 -15.51
C THR A 617 -17.66 18.30 -16.30
N VAL A 618 -17.37 17.02 -16.57
CA VAL A 618 -16.35 16.63 -17.55
C VAL A 618 -16.98 16.70 -18.93
N SER A 619 -16.38 17.44 -19.85
CA SER A 619 -16.73 17.48 -21.26
C SER A 619 -15.52 17.06 -22.07
N VAL A 620 -15.69 16.12 -23.00
CA VAL A 620 -14.61 15.73 -23.92
C VAL A 620 -15.20 15.46 -25.31
N THR A 621 -14.45 15.84 -26.33
CA THR A 621 -14.85 15.75 -27.72
C THR A 621 -13.99 14.71 -28.42
N SER A 622 -14.61 13.73 -29.09
CA SER A 622 -13.92 12.94 -30.11
C SER A 622 -13.95 13.74 -31.41
N ARG A 623 -12.87 13.66 -32.17
CA ARG A 623 -12.79 14.22 -33.52
C ARG A 623 -12.27 13.16 -34.46
N GLU A 624 -13.02 12.92 -35.52
CA GLU A 624 -12.56 12.07 -36.61
C GLU A 624 -11.53 12.88 -37.46
N LEU A 625 -10.45 12.21 -37.87
CA LEU A 625 -9.30 12.86 -38.50
C LEU A 625 -9.47 13.21 -39.98
N ALA A 626 -10.19 12.40 -40.78
CA ALA A 626 -10.31 12.59 -42.23
C ALA A 626 -11.38 13.62 -42.64
N THR A 627 -12.49 13.67 -41.92
CA THR A 627 -13.67 14.51 -42.09
C THR A 627 -13.67 15.72 -41.16
N GLY A 628 -13.05 15.60 -39.98
CA GLY A 628 -13.05 16.65 -38.96
C GLY A 628 -14.38 16.80 -38.22
N LEU A 629 -15.32 15.86 -38.38
CA LEU A 629 -16.54 15.80 -37.59
C LEU A 629 -16.21 15.48 -36.12
N THR A 630 -17.09 15.92 -35.22
CA THR A 630 -16.86 15.85 -33.79
C THR A 630 -18.12 15.42 -33.04
N GLU A 631 -17.97 14.57 -32.04
CA GLU A 631 -19.02 14.25 -31.08
C GLU A 631 -18.53 14.54 -29.66
N THR A 632 -19.44 14.93 -28.77
CA THR A 632 -19.06 15.38 -27.42
C THR A 632 -19.89 14.69 -26.37
N THR A 633 -19.20 14.15 -25.35
CA THR A 633 -19.83 13.58 -24.16
C THR A 633 -19.62 14.50 -22.98
N GLN A 634 -20.68 14.71 -22.21
CA GLN A 634 -20.65 15.45 -20.95
C GLN A 634 -21.20 14.60 -19.83
N VAL A 635 -20.45 14.52 -18.73
CA VAL A 635 -20.87 13.83 -17.50
C VAL A 635 -20.70 14.80 -16.34
N THR A 636 -21.80 15.03 -15.62
CA THR A 636 -21.79 15.77 -14.36
C THR A 636 -21.69 14.80 -13.20
N PHE A 637 -20.79 15.07 -12.27
CA PHE A 637 -20.59 14.35 -11.03
C PHE A 637 -20.45 15.35 -9.87
N PHE A 638 -20.58 14.87 -8.65
CA PHE A 638 -20.58 15.69 -7.45
C PHE A 638 -19.32 15.46 -6.62
N ALA A 639 -18.64 16.55 -6.29
CA ALA A 639 -17.59 16.57 -5.28
C ALA A 639 -18.16 17.19 -4.00
N ASN A 640 -18.31 16.39 -2.96
CA ASN A 640 -18.91 16.77 -1.69
C ASN A 640 -17.82 17.00 -0.66
N SER A 641 -17.70 18.24 -0.20
CA SER A 641 -16.85 18.64 0.92
C SER A 641 -17.74 18.73 2.16
N GLU A 642 -17.58 17.82 3.12
CA GLU A 642 -18.42 17.77 4.33
C GLU A 642 -17.91 18.76 5.38
N ASN A 643 -18.79 19.65 5.86
CA ASN A 643 -18.48 20.63 6.89
C ASN A 643 -17.81 19.97 8.12
N ILE A 644 -16.70 20.55 8.57
CA ILE A 644 -16.06 20.20 9.85
C ILE A 644 -16.27 21.34 10.86
N PRO A 645 -16.90 21.08 12.03
CA PRO A 645 -17.11 22.12 13.03
C PRO A 645 -15.80 22.70 13.60
N PRO A 646 -15.79 23.99 14.01
CA PRO A 646 -14.63 24.63 14.61
C PRO A 646 -14.31 24.07 16.00
N VAL A 647 -13.09 24.30 16.46
CA VAL A 647 -12.66 24.07 17.84
C VAL A 647 -12.47 25.40 18.54
N LEU A 648 -13.26 25.64 19.58
CA LEU A 648 -13.24 26.86 20.39
C LEU A 648 -12.36 26.69 21.64
N ASP A 649 -11.37 27.58 21.77
CA ASP A 649 -10.66 27.87 23.02
C ASP A 649 -11.16 29.18 23.63
N VAL A 650 -11.35 29.23 24.94
CA VAL A 650 -11.79 30.43 25.67
C VAL A 650 -10.81 30.74 26.79
N GLN A 651 -10.35 31.99 26.82
CA GLN A 651 -9.45 32.49 27.85
C GLN A 651 -10.12 33.60 28.65
N ALA A 652 -10.32 33.35 29.96
CA ALA A 652 -10.88 34.31 30.89
C ALA A 652 -10.36 34.06 32.32
N PRO A 653 -10.35 35.08 33.20
CA PRO A 653 -10.07 34.90 34.62
C PRO A 653 -11.02 33.89 35.29
N THR A 654 -10.52 33.16 36.30
CA THR A 654 -11.33 32.21 37.09
C THR A 654 -11.85 32.82 38.41
N VAL A 655 -11.41 34.02 38.75
CA VAL A 655 -11.82 34.76 39.95
C VAL A 655 -12.14 36.19 39.55
N GLY A 656 -13.26 36.70 40.03
CA GLY A 656 -13.68 38.07 39.83
C GLY A 656 -14.40 38.62 41.06
N VAL A 657 -14.81 39.86 40.97
CA VAL A 657 -15.63 40.52 41.99
C VAL A 657 -16.89 41.06 41.33
N ARG A 658 -18.03 41.01 42.02
CA ARG A 658 -19.29 41.53 41.46
C ARG A 658 -19.16 43.01 41.08
N GLY A 659 -19.78 43.41 39.97
CA GLY A 659 -19.63 44.73 39.36
C GLY A 659 -18.37 44.91 38.50
N GLN A 660 -17.35 44.04 38.63
CA GLN A 660 -16.17 44.05 37.78
C GLN A 660 -16.49 43.51 36.38
N ARG A 661 -15.95 44.14 35.33
CA ARG A 661 -15.95 43.58 33.97
C ARG A 661 -14.91 42.46 33.86
N ILE A 662 -15.35 41.28 33.41
CA ILE A 662 -14.52 40.11 33.14
C ILE A 662 -14.49 39.89 31.63
N ASN A 663 -13.29 39.83 31.05
CA ASN A 663 -13.07 39.66 29.62
C ASN A 663 -12.93 38.18 29.25
N PHE A 664 -13.76 37.72 28.31
CA PHE A 664 -13.67 36.40 27.69
C PHE A 664 -13.07 36.53 26.28
N THR A 665 -11.87 36.01 26.08
CA THR A 665 -11.20 36.00 24.76
C THR A 665 -11.50 34.69 24.05
N LEU A 666 -12.07 34.78 22.84
CA LEU A 666 -12.59 33.65 22.08
C LEU A 666 -11.64 33.35 20.91
N ASN A 667 -11.09 32.14 20.88
CA ASN A 667 -10.11 31.71 19.89
C ASN A 667 -10.59 30.44 19.17
N PRO A 668 -11.58 30.53 18.27
CA PRO A 668 -11.96 29.41 17.41
C PRO A 668 -10.86 29.12 16.39
N THR A 669 -10.72 27.84 16.09
CA THR A 669 -9.85 27.32 15.02
C THR A 669 -10.66 26.41 14.12
N ASP A 670 -10.48 26.58 12.81
CA ASP A 670 -11.22 25.83 11.79
C ASP A 670 -10.27 25.30 10.71
N THR A 671 -10.62 24.14 10.14
CA THR A 671 -9.90 23.54 9.01
C THR A 671 -10.21 24.23 7.69
N SER A 672 -11.37 24.87 7.55
CA SER A 672 -11.73 25.70 6.40
C SER A 672 -10.98 27.02 6.45
N ILE A 673 -10.24 27.33 5.37
CA ILE A 673 -9.53 28.60 5.26
C ILE A 673 -10.50 29.80 5.16
N ASN A 674 -11.71 29.57 4.64
CA ASN A 674 -12.72 30.61 4.52
C ASN A 674 -13.40 30.88 5.86
N ASP A 675 -13.68 29.84 6.66
CA ASP A 675 -14.24 30.01 8.00
C ASP A 675 -13.21 30.58 8.95
N GLN A 676 -11.96 30.09 8.90
CA GLN A 676 -10.87 30.60 9.71
C GLN A 676 -10.58 32.09 9.44
N ALA A 677 -10.76 32.56 8.20
CA ALA A 677 -10.61 33.97 7.83
C ALA A 677 -11.91 34.79 8.02
N GLY A 678 -13.02 34.12 8.34
CA GLY A 678 -14.35 34.68 8.49
C GLY A 678 -14.71 35.04 9.93
N TYR A 679 -15.95 35.50 10.10
CA TYR A 679 -16.56 35.73 11.41
C TYR A 679 -17.22 34.46 11.91
N PHE A 680 -17.18 34.25 13.22
CA PHE A 680 -17.88 33.20 13.95
C PHE A 680 -19.06 33.78 14.72
N PHE A 681 -20.07 32.96 14.98
CA PHE A 681 -21.19 33.28 15.87
C PHE A 681 -20.95 32.62 17.24
N TYR A 682 -20.76 33.41 18.28
CA TYR A 682 -20.51 32.92 19.63
C TYR A 682 -21.77 33.01 20.47
N TYR A 683 -22.09 31.93 21.17
CA TYR A 683 -23.28 31.82 22.02
C TYR A 683 -22.85 31.67 23.47
N PHE A 684 -23.45 32.46 24.36
CA PHE A 684 -23.16 32.46 25.79
C PHE A 684 -24.40 32.15 26.60
N ASP A 685 -24.30 31.19 27.51
CA ASP A 685 -25.22 30.99 28.62
C ASP A 685 -24.48 31.31 29.93
N TRP A 686 -24.88 32.43 30.55
CA TRP A 686 -24.26 32.98 31.76
C TRP A 686 -24.74 32.32 33.06
N ASN A 687 -25.39 31.15 32.97
CA ASN A 687 -25.93 30.39 34.11
C ASN A 687 -26.91 31.22 34.96
N ASN A 688 -27.81 31.93 34.28
CA ASN A 688 -28.86 32.76 34.88
C ASN A 688 -28.38 33.89 35.82
N ASP A 689 -27.23 34.55 35.57
CA ASP A 689 -26.90 35.84 36.21
C ASP A 689 -27.76 37.00 35.65
N SER A 690 -29.08 36.80 35.62
CA SER A 690 -30.13 37.76 35.26
C SER A 690 -30.28 38.13 33.76
N VAL A 691 -29.45 37.59 32.86
CA VAL A 691 -29.51 37.84 31.40
C VAL A 691 -29.81 36.54 30.63
N VAL A 692 -30.65 36.61 29.58
CA VAL A 692 -30.96 35.52 28.64
C VAL A 692 -29.82 35.42 27.63
N ASP A 693 -29.45 34.20 27.24
CA ASP A 693 -28.41 33.83 26.27
C ASP A 693 -28.00 34.95 25.28
N ASP A 694 -26.70 35.25 25.22
CA ASP A 694 -26.17 36.32 24.36
C ASP A 694 -25.52 35.73 23.10
N THR A 695 -25.57 36.47 21.99
CA THR A 695 -24.94 36.10 20.71
C THR A 695 -24.01 37.20 20.24
N VAL A 696 -22.73 36.88 20.10
CA VAL A 696 -21.69 37.80 19.64
C VAL A 696 -21.16 37.35 18.29
N ILE A 697 -21.00 38.29 17.35
CA ILE A 697 -20.37 38.01 16.05
C ILE A 697 -18.97 38.60 16.07
N GLY A 698 -17.96 37.79 15.74
CA GLY A 698 -16.57 38.28 15.77
C GLY A 698 -15.56 37.33 15.12
N LEU A 699 -14.38 37.86 14.83
CA LEU A 699 -13.25 37.04 14.34
C LEU A 699 -12.62 36.24 15.48
N ALA A 700 -11.67 35.36 15.17
CA ALA A 700 -10.82 34.78 16.20
C ALA A 700 -10.05 35.87 16.97
N GLY A 701 -9.96 35.73 18.29
CA GLY A 701 -9.43 36.74 19.22
C GLY A 701 -10.45 37.75 19.71
N THR A 702 -11.75 37.57 19.43
CA THR A 702 -12.81 38.46 19.94
C THR A 702 -12.84 38.46 21.46
N VAL A 703 -12.90 39.65 22.07
CA VAL A 703 -12.96 39.82 23.52
C VAL A 703 -14.37 40.27 23.91
N VAL A 704 -15.04 39.50 24.76
CA VAL A 704 -16.40 39.78 25.26
C VAL A 704 -16.32 40.15 26.74
N PRO A 705 -16.52 41.44 27.11
CA PRO A 705 -16.61 41.86 28.50
C PRO A 705 -17.98 41.53 29.10
N TYR A 706 -18.02 41.01 30.33
CA TYR A 706 -19.26 40.76 31.07
C TYR A 706 -19.15 41.17 32.55
N GLN A 707 -20.20 41.79 33.11
CA GLN A 707 -20.26 42.20 34.52
C GLN A 707 -21.23 41.31 35.30
N PHE A 708 -20.72 40.59 36.30
CA PHE A 708 -21.57 39.79 37.16
C PHE A 708 -22.21 40.65 38.26
N THR A 709 -23.53 40.53 38.43
CA THR A 709 -24.29 41.36 39.40
C THR A 709 -24.37 40.71 40.79
N SER A 710 -24.16 39.40 40.87
CA SER A 710 -24.28 38.62 42.09
C SER A 710 -23.01 37.83 42.41
N THR A 711 -22.80 37.50 43.70
CA THR A 711 -21.66 36.66 44.12
C THR A 711 -22.02 35.19 44.06
N GLY A 712 -21.07 34.35 43.70
CA GLY A 712 -21.26 32.90 43.61
C GLY A 712 -20.29 32.27 42.63
N LEU A 713 -20.45 30.96 42.44
CA LEU A 713 -19.73 30.21 41.43
C LEU A 713 -20.59 30.14 40.17
N PHE A 714 -20.11 30.70 39.07
CA PHE A 714 -20.80 30.70 37.79
C PHE A 714 -20.06 29.81 36.81
N THR A 715 -20.77 28.92 36.13
CA THR A 715 -20.23 28.14 35.03
C THR A 715 -20.84 28.65 33.74
N VAL A 716 -20.07 29.44 33.00
CA VAL A 716 -20.49 30.02 31.72
C VAL A 716 -20.32 28.95 30.64
N ARG A 717 -21.39 28.69 29.90
CA ARG A 717 -21.38 27.77 28.76
C ARG A 717 -21.23 28.57 27.48
N ILE A 718 -20.23 28.22 26.67
CA ILE A 718 -19.86 28.96 25.46
C ILE A 718 -19.67 27.97 24.31
N PHE A 719 -20.21 28.26 23.14
CA PHE A 719 -19.84 27.57 21.90
C PHE A 719 -19.86 28.57 20.74
N ALA A 720 -19.13 28.24 19.68
CA ALA A 720 -19.10 29.01 18.44
C ALA A 720 -19.83 28.23 17.35
N GLU A 721 -20.35 28.91 16.34
CA GLU A 721 -20.68 28.35 15.04
C GLU A 721 -19.78 29.03 13.99
N ASP A 722 -19.27 28.23 13.07
CA ASP A 722 -18.63 28.71 11.84
C ASP A 722 -19.67 29.37 10.90
N LYS A 723 -19.26 29.70 9.69
CA LYS A 723 -20.10 30.44 8.74
C LYS A 723 -21.17 29.58 8.09
N ASP A 724 -20.93 28.27 7.97
CA ASP A 724 -21.83 27.31 7.35
C ASP A 724 -22.67 26.53 8.37
N GLY A 725 -22.51 26.86 9.66
CA GLY A 725 -23.47 26.65 10.74
C GLY A 725 -23.21 25.43 11.61
N ALA A 726 -22.01 24.84 11.56
CA ALA A 726 -21.64 23.77 12.46
C ALA A 726 -21.16 24.32 13.82
N PRO A 727 -21.68 23.77 14.94
CA PRO A 727 -21.31 24.24 16.27
C PRO A 727 -20.01 23.59 16.75
N SER A 728 -19.16 24.39 17.37
CA SER A 728 -17.92 23.97 18.01
C SER A 728 -18.15 23.05 19.20
N ASN A 729 -17.04 22.58 19.80
CA ASN A 729 -17.09 22.10 21.18
C ASN A 729 -17.71 23.17 22.09
N THR A 730 -18.53 22.72 23.04
CA THR A 730 -18.99 23.57 24.13
C THR A 730 -17.88 23.69 25.18
N VAL A 731 -17.45 24.92 25.46
CA VAL A 731 -16.55 25.26 26.56
C VAL A 731 -17.38 25.64 27.79
N PHE A 732 -17.00 25.09 28.95
CA PHE A 732 -17.56 25.47 30.24
C PHE A 732 -16.48 26.18 31.04
N HIS A 733 -16.62 27.49 31.25
CA HIS A 733 -15.66 28.28 32.00
C HIS A 733 -16.24 28.68 33.34
N THR A 734 -15.55 28.32 34.43
CA THR A 734 -16.02 28.62 35.79
C THR A 734 -15.34 29.86 36.35
N VAL A 735 -16.15 30.81 36.83
CA VAL A 735 -15.69 32.04 37.49
C VAL A 735 -16.28 32.11 38.90
N ASP A 736 -15.42 32.27 39.90
CA ASP A 736 -15.80 32.52 41.29
C ASP A 736 -15.90 34.03 41.54
N ILE A 737 -17.13 34.54 41.61
CA ILE A 737 -17.44 35.95 41.83
C ILE A 737 -17.61 36.23 43.32
N ARG A 738 -16.69 37.03 43.85
CA ARG A 738 -16.59 37.33 45.29
C ARG A 738 -17.03 38.75 45.60
N VAL A 739 -17.16 39.05 46.90
CA VAL A 739 -17.35 40.43 47.38
C VAL A 739 -16.03 41.20 47.35
N ALA A 740 -14.92 40.54 47.68
CA ALA A 740 -13.58 41.10 47.58
C ALA A 740 -12.55 40.02 47.20
N ALA A 741 -11.62 40.35 46.31
CA ALA A 741 -10.58 39.43 45.86
C ALA A 741 -9.34 40.19 45.33
N LEU A 742 -8.21 39.49 45.26
CA LEU A 742 -7.08 39.93 44.42
C LEU A 742 -7.35 39.48 42.99
N VAL A 743 -7.32 40.42 42.06
CA VAL A 743 -7.53 40.23 40.63
C VAL A 743 -6.36 40.82 39.85
N ASP A 744 -6.24 40.52 38.56
CA ASP A 744 -5.22 41.15 37.72
C ASP A 744 -5.46 42.65 37.59
N ASP A 745 -4.37 43.42 37.64
CA ASP A 745 -4.42 44.87 37.52
C ASP A 745 -4.73 45.29 36.08
N PRO A 746 -5.78 46.11 35.83
CA PRO A 746 -6.18 46.48 34.47
C PRO A 746 -5.14 47.37 33.75
N VAL A 747 -4.21 47.98 34.49
CA VAL A 747 -3.24 48.93 33.96
C VAL A 747 -1.83 48.34 33.89
N LEU A 748 -1.46 47.51 34.88
CA LEU A 748 -0.12 46.93 35.07
C LEU A 748 -0.16 45.39 34.95
N PRO A 749 0.07 44.84 33.75
CA PRO A 749 0.09 43.40 33.54
C PRO A 749 1.02 42.66 34.51
N GLY A 750 0.53 41.54 35.07
CA GLY A 750 1.28 40.70 36.01
C GLY A 750 1.33 41.21 37.45
N GLN A 751 0.70 42.36 37.75
CA GLN A 751 0.45 42.80 39.13
C GLN A 751 -1.01 42.58 39.53
N THR A 752 -1.26 42.67 40.83
CA THR A 752 -2.57 42.40 41.44
C THR A 752 -3.21 43.66 42.00
N ALA A 753 -4.50 43.82 41.72
CA ALA A 753 -5.37 44.80 42.33
C ALA A 753 -6.30 44.15 43.37
N LEU A 754 -6.63 44.88 44.43
CA LEU A 754 -7.70 44.48 45.35
C LEU A 754 -9.02 45.00 44.80
N ALA A 755 -9.89 44.12 44.29
CA ALA A 755 -11.23 44.49 43.86
C ALA A 755 -12.25 44.30 44.99
N VAL A 756 -13.21 45.22 45.10
CA VAL A 756 -14.35 45.16 46.04
C VAL A 756 -15.64 45.57 45.35
N GLY A 757 -16.67 44.74 45.46
CA GLY A 757 -17.96 44.95 44.80
C GLY A 757 -19.07 45.25 45.80
N GLY A 758 -19.78 46.35 45.57
CA GLY A 758 -21.09 46.69 46.13
C GLY A 758 -22.20 45.79 45.58
N THR A 759 -23.42 46.19 45.83
CA THR A 759 -24.70 45.56 45.51
C THR A 759 -25.54 46.54 44.71
N LEU A 760 -26.75 46.17 44.31
CA LEU A 760 -27.68 47.10 43.66
C LEU A 760 -28.38 48.06 44.65
N ALA A 761 -27.87 48.20 45.87
CA ALA A 761 -28.42 49.07 46.90
C ALA A 761 -27.33 49.97 47.48
N HIS A 762 -27.73 51.06 48.14
CA HIS A 762 -26.82 52.03 48.77
C HIS A 762 -25.73 51.37 49.64
N ASP A 763 -24.50 51.42 49.16
CA ASP A 763 -23.34 50.79 49.76
C ASP A 763 -22.34 51.81 50.28
N LYS A 764 -21.65 51.43 51.35
CA LYS A 764 -20.54 52.18 51.92
C LYS A 764 -19.28 51.34 51.88
N ILE A 765 -18.40 51.66 50.94
CA ILE A 765 -17.12 50.98 50.71
C ILE A 765 -15.99 51.85 51.24
N THR A 766 -15.24 51.34 52.22
CA THR A 766 -14.09 52.05 52.79
C THR A 766 -12.89 51.13 52.98
N PHE A 767 -11.70 51.71 52.96
CA PHE A 767 -10.44 50.96 53.05
C PHE A 767 -9.63 51.37 54.27
N ARG A 768 -9.01 50.39 54.94
CA ARG A 768 -8.11 50.61 56.07
C ARG A 768 -6.74 49.99 55.80
N LYS A 769 -5.69 50.64 56.26
CA LYS A 769 -4.33 50.10 56.25
C LYS A 769 -4.23 48.92 57.22
N GLY A 770 -3.82 47.77 56.71
CA GLY A 770 -3.56 46.56 57.48
C GLY A 770 -2.06 46.35 57.79
N PRO A 771 -1.71 45.24 58.47
CA PRO A 771 -0.33 44.89 58.76
C PRO A 771 0.46 44.55 57.50
N ALA A 772 1.77 44.81 57.52
CA ALA A 772 2.72 44.45 56.45
C ALA A 772 2.31 44.93 55.04
N GLY A 773 1.69 46.10 54.91
CA GLY A 773 1.30 46.67 53.61
C GLY A 773 -0.03 46.14 53.05
N SER A 774 -0.73 45.26 53.78
CA SER A 774 -2.07 44.81 53.40
C SER A 774 -3.12 45.92 53.51
N VAL A 775 -4.23 45.73 52.82
CA VAL A 775 -5.43 46.57 52.83
C VAL A 775 -6.60 45.74 53.35
N ILE A 776 -7.41 46.38 54.19
CA ILE A 776 -8.60 45.80 54.81
C ILE A 776 -9.83 46.56 54.26
N PRO A 777 -10.56 45.97 53.30
CA PRO A 777 -11.80 46.54 52.80
C PRO A 777 -12.96 46.32 53.78
N VAL A 778 -13.80 47.34 53.91
CA VAL A 778 -15.00 47.34 54.75
C VAL A 778 -16.19 47.77 53.92
N LEU A 779 -17.16 46.88 53.76
CA LEU A 779 -18.42 47.11 53.05
C LEU A 779 -19.56 47.15 54.07
N ASN A 780 -20.31 48.26 54.13
CA ASN A 780 -21.45 48.44 55.05
C ASN A 780 -21.12 48.15 56.52
N GLY A 781 -19.88 48.44 56.93
CA GLY A 781 -19.37 48.20 58.28
C GLY A 781 -18.83 46.78 58.51
N VAL A 782 -18.95 45.87 57.54
CA VAL A 782 -18.42 44.50 57.59
C VAL A 782 -17.02 44.45 57.00
N GLN A 783 -16.05 43.92 57.75
CA GLN A 783 -14.69 43.71 57.29
C GLN A 783 -14.60 42.45 56.41
N LEU A 784 -14.08 42.57 55.18
CA LEU A 784 -14.12 41.50 54.17
C LEU A 784 -12.82 40.68 54.08
N GLY A 785 -11.80 41.00 54.88
CA GLY A 785 -10.52 40.30 54.91
C GLY A 785 -9.32 41.24 54.99
N SER A 786 -8.12 40.69 54.81
CA SER A 786 -6.86 41.42 54.69
C SER A 786 -6.14 40.92 53.44
N PHE A 787 -5.89 41.81 52.50
CA PHE A 787 -5.37 41.50 51.18
C PHE A 787 -4.08 42.28 50.91
N ALA A 788 -3.13 41.73 50.17
CA ALA A 788 -1.89 42.39 49.82
C ALA A 788 -1.83 42.67 48.30
N PRO A 789 -2.57 43.65 47.79
CA PRO A 789 -2.45 44.06 46.39
C PRO A 789 -1.06 44.65 46.13
N SER A 790 -0.53 44.40 44.93
CA SER A 790 0.78 44.92 44.52
C SER A 790 0.70 46.21 43.71
N ALA A 791 -0.46 46.49 43.10
CA ALA A 791 -0.65 47.64 42.21
C ALA A 791 -1.68 48.66 42.71
N ARG A 792 -2.98 48.29 42.79
CA ARG A 792 -4.06 49.26 43.08
C ARG A 792 -5.24 48.67 43.86
N ILE A 793 -6.22 49.51 44.15
CA ILE A 793 -7.53 49.11 44.68
C ILE A 793 -8.61 49.42 43.63
N LEU A 794 -9.49 48.47 43.35
CA LEU A 794 -10.69 48.65 42.54
C LEU A 794 -11.92 48.61 43.46
N ALA A 795 -12.90 49.46 43.20
CA ALA A 795 -14.20 49.37 43.84
C ALA A 795 -15.32 49.66 42.86
N PHE A 796 -16.39 48.87 42.92
CA PHE A 796 -17.55 48.97 42.04
C PHE A 796 -18.79 49.10 42.91
N GLY A 797 -19.49 50.23 42.86
CA GLY A 797 -20.73 50.45 43.64
C GLY A 797 -21.90 49.64 43.08
N GLN A 798 -22.05 49.66 41.76
CA GLN A 798 -23.12 49.06 40.96
C GLN A 798 -24.40 49.90 40.91
N GLY A 799 -25.27 49.80 41.90
CA GLY A 799 -26.58 50.43 41.85
C GLY A 799 -26.99 51.03 43.18
N GLY A 800 -27.72 52.14 43.11
CA GLY A 800 -28.05 52.94 44.27
C GLY A 800 -26.94 53.94 44.62
N ASN A 801 -27.33 54.97 45.38
CA ASN A 801 -26.46 56.03 45.88
C ASN A 801 -25.39 55.51 46.85
N ASP A 802 -24.19 55.33 46.36
CA ASP A 802 -23.08 54.68 47.02
C ASP A 802 -22.06 55.69 47.60
N SER A 803 -21.30 55.23 48.59
CA SER A 803 -20.21 56.01 49.18
C SER A 803 -18.92 55.19 49.21
N ILE A 804 -18.05 55.46 48.24
CA ILE A 804 -16.77 54.76 48.05
C ILE A 804 -15.63 55.70 48.40
N LYS A 805 -14.84 55.37 49.43
CA LYS A 805 -13.78 56.26 49.94
C LYS A 805 -12.49 55.54 50.26
N SER A 806 -11.40 56.01 49.66
CA SER A 806 -10.04 55.67 50.07
C SER A 806 -9.59 56.48 51.28
N ASN A 807 -8.52 56.04 51.93
CA ASN A 807 -7.88 56.74 53.04
C ASN A 807 -6.49 57.22 52.60
N THR A 808 -6.14 58.46 52.90
CA THR A 808 -4.84 59.08 52.56
C THR A 808 -3.61 58.34 53.13
N ASN A 809 -3.78 57.46 54.11
CA ASN A 809 -2.69 56.62 54.64
C ASN A 809 -2.43 55.32 53.86
N ILE A 810 -3.19 55.05 52.80
CA ILE A 810 -3.02 53.87 51.92
C ILE A 810 -2.18 54.30 50.70
N PRO A 811 -0.98 53.73 50.50
CA PRO A 811 -0.07 54.15 49.44
C PRO A 811 -0.34 53.39 48.14
N LEU A 812 -1.60 53.31 47.69
CA LEU A 812 -2.00 52.64 46.45
C LEU A 812 -2.98 53.55 45.70
N PRO A 813 -2.86 53.67 44.37
CA PRO A 813 -3.86 54.35 43.57
C PRO A 813 -5.17 53.56 43.61
N VAL A 814 -6.27 54.24 43.30
CA VAL A 814 -7.60 53.64 43.26
C VAL A 814 -8.25 53.81 41.90
N TRP A 815 -9.11 52.85 41.56
CA TRP A 815 -10.07 52.95 40.47
C TRP A 815 -11.45 52.67 41.06
N PHE A 816 -12.25 53.72 41.21
CA PHE A 816 -13.62 53.59 41.70
C PHE A 816 -14.61 53.87 40.58
N ASP A 817 -15.58 52.96 40.48
CA ASP A 817 -16.76 53.08 39.64
C ASP A 817 -17.97 53.14 40.58
N GLY A 818 -18.69 54.25 40.58
CA GLY A 818 -19.91 54.46 41.37
C GLY A 818 -21.03 53.56 40.85
N GLY A 819 -21.36 53.72 39.58
CA GLY A 819 -22.39 52.95 38.91
C GLY A 819 -23.66 53.78 38.78
N THR A 820 -24.82 53.16 38.93
CA THR A 820 -26.09 53.89 38.81
C THR A 820 -26.52 54.47 40.16
N GLY A 821 -26.83 55.75 40.25
CA GLY A 821 -27.28 56.40 41.48
C GLY A 821 -26.54 57.70 41.75
N ASP A 822 -26.96 58.47 42.76
CA ASP A 822 -26.22 59.68 43.16
C ASP A 822 -25.08 59.30 44.13
N ASP A 823 -23.88 59.11 43.61
CA ASP A 823 -22.77 58.53 44.33
C ASP A 823 -21.85 59.56 44.96
N THR A 824 -21.06 59.12 45.94
CA THR A 824 -20.01 59.92 46.56
C THR A 824 -18.68 59.18 46.56
N LEU A 825 -17.82 59.58 45.64
CA LEU A 825 -16.50 58.99 45.40
C LEU A 825 -15.39 59.88 45.96
N SER A 826 -14.41 59.28 46.64
CA SER A 826 -13.24 60.01 47.15
C SER A 826 -11.97 59.18 47.01
N GLY A 827 -11.04 59.68 46.19
CA GLY A 827 -9.70 59.14 46.00
C GLY A 827 -8.77 59.42 47.19
N GLY A 828 -7.48 59.16 46.97
CA GLY A 828 -6.41 59.16 47.95
C GLY A 828 -5.34 60.23 47.68
N ASN A 829 -4.08 59.78 47.65
CA ASN A 829 -2.90 60.64 47.54
C ASN A 829 -2.08 60.37 46.26
N LEU A 830 -2.54 59.47 45.40
CA LEU A 830 -1.84 59.04 44.20
C LEU A 830 -2.76 59.26 42.99
N ASP A 831 -2.21 59.13 41.79
CA ASP A 831 -2.96 59.26 40.54
C ASP A 831 -4.11 58.22 40.51
N ASP A 832 -5.36 58.68 40.63
CA ASP A 832 -6.55 57.86 40.78
C ASP A 832 -7.47 57.93 39.53
N ILE A 833 -8.39 56.97 39.40
CA ILE A 833 -9.50 56.99 38.43
C ILE A 833 -10.81 56.93 39.22
N LEU A 834 -11.68 57.92 39.06
CA LEU A 834 -13.00 57.94 39.67
C LEU A 834 -14.05 58.18 38.60
N GLN A 835 -15.01 57.26 38.48
CA GLN A 835 -16.11 57.32 37.52
C GLN A 835 -17.44 57.35 38.26
N GLY A 836 -18.21 58.41 38.07
CA GLY A 836 -19.57 58.55 38.60
C GLY A 836 -20.53 57.56 37.93
N GLN A 837 -20.51 57.56 36.59
CA GLN A 837 -21.44 56.86 35.70
C GLN A 837 -22.78 57.60 35.58
N SER A 838 -23.89 57.05 36.07
CA SER A 838 -25.20 57.69 35.85
C SER A 838 -25.79 58.17 37.16
N GLY A 839 -26.12 59.45 37.27
CA GLY A 839 -26.67 60.05 38.48
C GLY A 839 -26.04 61.41 38.76
N ASN A 840 -26.38 62.02 39.89
CA ASN A 840 -25.78 63.30 40.28
C ASN A 840 -24.67 63.05 41.31
N ASP A 841 -23.45 62.92 40.83
CA ASP A 841 -22.35 62.39 41.60
C ASP A 841 -21.52 63.46 42.30
N LEU A 842 -20.95 63.10 43.45
CA LEU A 842 -19.94 63.90 44.14
C LEU A 842 -18.59 63.19 44.08
N ILE A 843 -17.74 63.65 43.16
CA ILE A 843 -16.43 63.06 42.88
C ILE A 843 -15.32 63.95 43.46
N LYS A 844 -14.38 63.35 44.20
CA LYS A 844 -13.23 64.05 44.80
C LYS A 844 -11.94 63.27 44.55
N GLY A 845 -11.05 63.79 43.70
CA GLY A 845 -9.75 63.18 43.36
C GLY A 845 -8.85 63.09 44.58
N GLY A 846 -8.43 64.22 45.12
CA GLY A 846 -7.60 64.27 46.33
C GLY A 846 -6.24 64.89 46.05
N ASN A 847 -5.16 64.13 46.23
CA ASN A 847 -3.86 64.52 45.71
C ASN A 847 -3.45 63.51 44.63
N GLY A 848 -2.77 63.96 43.59
CA GLY A 848 -2.37 63.09 42.50
C GLY A 848 -2.69 63.76 41.18
N ARG A 849 -2.49 63.05 40.08
CA ARG A 849 -3.03 63.42 38.77
C ARG A 849 -4.18 62.51 38.49
N ASP A 850 -5.37 62.97 38.84
CA ASP A 850 -6.55 62.14 38.87
C ASP A 850 -7.31 62.22 37.54
N ILE A 851 -7.99 61.14 37.20
CA ILE A 851 -8.97 61.09 36.11
C ILE A 851 -10.35 61.00 36.73
N LEU A 852 -11.15 62.05 36.58
CA LEU A 852 -12.45 62.19 37.19
C LEU A 852 -13.51 62.29 36.08
N LEU A 853 -14.30 61.24 35.92
CA LEU A 853 -15.37 61.15 34.93
C LEU A 853 -16.71 61.26 35.65
N GLY A 854 -17.46 62.33 35.39
CA GLY A 854 -18.83 62.52 35.88
C GLY A 854 -19.80 61.60 35.15
N SER A 855 -19.70 61.58 33.82
CA SER A 855 -20.56 60.83 32.89
C SER A 855 -21.96 61.47 32.72
N ASP A 856 -23.08 60.81 33.06
CA ASP A 856 -24.43 61.34 32.84
C ASP A 856 -25.06 61.85 34.13
N GLY A 857 -25.47 63.12 34.17
CA GLY A 857 -26.20 63.72 35.28
C GLY A 857 -25.53 65.00 35.79
N ALA A 858 -26.12 65.65 36.79
CA ALA A 858 -25.61 66.93 37.29
C ALA A 858 -24.60 66.74 38.41
N ASP A 859 -23.33 66.64 38.04
CA ASP A 859 -22.23 66.24 38.90
C ASP A 859 -21.52 67.40 39.60
N VAL A 860 -20.85 67.05 40.70
CA VAL A 860 -19.93 67.91 41.41
C VAL A 860 -18.56 67.24 41.45
N ILE A 861 -17.68 67.65 40.54
CA ILE A 861 -16.34 67.09 40.38
C ILE A 861 -15.31 68.01 41.02
N LYS A 862 -14.43 67.44 41.86
CA LYS A 862 -13.35 68.18 42.55
C LYS A 862 -12.03 67.48 42.33
N GLY A 863 -11.12 68.11 41.57
CA GLY A 863 -9.75 67.63 41.31
C GLY A 863 -8.96 67.51 42.60
N GLY A 864 -8.51 68.65 43.13
CA GLY A 864 -7.79 68.70 44.40
C GLY A 864 -6.41 69.31 44.22
N ASN A 865 -5.34 68.57 44.57
CA ASN A 865 -3.97 69.02 44.32
C ASN A 865 -3.31 68.11 43.27
N GLY A 866 -2.72 68.71 42.25
CA GLY A 866 -2.03 68.03 41.15
C GLY A 866 -2.72 68.30 39.81
N GLU A 867 -2.16 67.76 38.73
CA GLU A 867 -2.67 68.02 37.37
C GLU A 867 -3.82 67.04 37.07
N ASP A 868 -5.07 67.48 37.24
CA ASP A 868 -6.23 66.60 37.14
C ASP A 868 -6.92 66.68 35.77
N MET A 869 -7.58 65.60 35.36
CA MET A 869 -8.43 65.54 34.18
C MET A 869 -9.87 65.37 34.61
N LEU A 870 -10.69 66.39 34.38
CA LEU A 870 -12.09 66.42 34.79
C LEU A 870 -12.98 66.42 33.56
N VAL A 871 -13.78 65.38 33.42
CA VAL A 871 -14.72 65.19 32.31
C VAL A 871 -16.13 65.17 32.87
N ALA A 872 -16.87 66.25 32.66
CA ALA A 872 -18.27 66.39 33.07
C ALA A 872 -19.20 66.05 31.91
N ALA A 873 -18.94 64.91 31.27
CA ALA A 873 -19.66 64.51 30.08
C ALA A 873 -19.50 62.99 29.90
N LEU A 874 -20.35 62.39 29.07
CA LEU A 874 -20.22 60.99 28.68
C LEU A 874 -18.97 60.80 27.82
N THR A 875 -18.18 59.77 28.12
CA THR A 875 -17.12 59.34 27.21
C THR A 875 -17.45 58.00 26.58
N VAL A 876 -17.05 57.83 25.32
CA VAL A 876 -17.13 56.53 24.63
C VAL A 876 -16.24 55.46 25.31
N TYR A 877 -15.46 55.85 26.32
CA TYR A 877 -14.58 55.00 27.10
C TYR A 877 -15.11 54.65 28.49
N ASP A 878 -16.25 55.20 28.93
CA ASP A 878 -16.81 54.97 30.27
C ASP A 878 -17.04 53.48 30.58
N SER A 879 -17.32 52.72 29.52
CA SER A 879 -17.49 51.26 29.53
C SER A 879 -16.29 50.45 28.99
N ASN A 880 -15.15 51.11 28.72
CA ASN A 880 -13.97 50.50 28.10
C ASN A 880 -12.72 50.60 28.98
N ASP A 881 -12.54 49.60 29.85
CA ASP A 881 -11.41 49.55 30.80
C ASP A 881 -10.04 49.55 30.11
N ALA A 882 -9.93 48.98 28.91
CA ALA A 882 -8.67 48.96 28.18
C ALA A 882 -8.29 50.35 27.67
N ALA A 883 -9.28 51.13 27.20
CA ALA A 883 -9.08 52.52 26.79
C ALA A 883 -8.77 53.40 27.99
N LEU A 884 -9.54 53.30 29.08
CA LEU A 884 -9.29 54.03 30.33
C LEU A 884 -7.93 53.72 30.93
N SER A 885 -7.51 52.45 30.89
CA SER A 885 -6.16 52.05 31.31
C SER A 885 -5.07 52.70 30.45
N SER A 886 -5.34 52.88 29.14
CA SER A 886 -4.40 53.53 28.23
C SER A 886 -4.34 55.05 28.45
N ILE A 887 -5.48 55.68 28.69
CA ILE A 887 -5.56 57.10 29.07
C ILE A 887 -4.82 57.31 30.39
N PHE A 888 -5.08 56.47 31.39
CA PHE A 888 -4.43 56.53 32.69
C PHE A 888 -2.92 56.37 32.60
N ARG A 889 -2.40 55.40 31.81
CA ARG A 889 -0.95 55.26 31.58
C ARG A 889 -0.33 56.51 30.96
N GLU A 890 -1.04 57.18 30.06
CA GLU A 890 -0.56 58.43 29.48
C GLU A 890 -0.59 59.57 30.50
N TRP A 891 -1.71 59.76 31.20
CA TRP A 891 -1.94 60.85 32.15
C TRP A 891 -1.03 60.76 33.38
N SER A 892 -0.82 59.55 33.91
CA SER A 892 0.09 59.26 35.02
C SER A 892 1.57 59.18 34.59
N SER A 893 1.89 59.31 33.30
CA SER A 893 3.28 59.25 32.83
C SER A 893 4.14 60.41 33.36
N THR A 894 5.46 60.24 33.34
CA THR A 894 6.43 61.29 33.72
C THR A 894 6.58 62.40 32.66
N ARG A 895 5.79 62.36 31.57
CA ARG A 895 5.81 63.37 30.51
C ARG A 895 5.25 64.70 31.02
N THR A 896 5.63 65.80 30.37
CA THR A 896 5.10 67.14 30.70
C THR A 896 3.60 67.22 30.43
N TYR A 897 2.88 68.08 31.16
CA TYR A 897 1.45 68.35 30.94
C TYR A 897 1.11 68.52 29.45
N ALA A 898 1.81 69.45 28.77
CA ALA A 898 1.58 69.73 27.35
C ALA A 898 1.77 68.50 26.44
N THR A 899 2.69 67.59 26.79
CA THR A 899 2.92 66.36 26.01
C THR A 899 1.81 65.35 26.22
N ARG A 900 1.35 65.17 27.48
CA ARG A 900 0.25 64.25 27.80
C ARG A 900 -1.06 64.71 27.15
N VAL A 901 -1.36 66.01 27.27
CA VAL A 901 -2.51 66.65 26.61
C VAL A 901 -2.41 66.49 25.09
N SER A 902 -1.27 66.80 24.46
CA SER A 902 -1.09 66.63 23.01
C SER A 902 -1.29 65.18 22.56
N ASN A 903 -0.74 64.19 23.31
CA ASN A 903 -0.91 62.78 23.00
C ASN A 903 -2.36 62.32 23.08
N LEU A 904 -3.11 62.80 24.08
CA LEU A 904 -4.52 62.45 24.27
C LEU A 904 -5.47 63.26 23.37
N ARG A 905 -5.07 64.42 22.84
CA ARG A 905 -5.90 65.21 21.90
C ARG A 905 -5.84 64.73 20.45
N GLY A 906 -4.71 64.19 20.00
CA GLY A 906 -4.58 63.62 18.65
C GLY A 906 -4.44 64.61 17.48
N ILE A 907 -4.22 65.91 17.72
CA ILE A 907 -4.34 66.97 16.68
C ILE A 907 -3.02 67.19 15.88
N ASP A 908 -1.86 66.69 16.34
CA ASP A 908 -0.54 67.06 15.77
C ASP A 908 0.20 65.96 14.97
N ASN A 909 -0.46 64.97 14.34
CA ASN A 909 0.29 63.96 13.57
C ASN A 909 -0.37 63.49 12.25
N PRO A 910 0.17 63.84 11.07
CA PRO A 910 -0.45 63.53 9.77
C PRO A 910 -0.22 62.09 9.27
N LEU A 911 0.24 61.17 10.12
CA LEU A 911 0.36 59.75 9.77
C LEU A 911 -0.16 58.90 10.93
N PHE A 912 -1.24 58.15 10.66
CA PHE A 912 -1.80 57.07 11.48
C PHE A 912 -0.86 55.86 11.59
N ALA A 913 0.45 56.10 11.80
CA ALA A 913 1.45 55.06 11.97
C ALA A 913 1.71 54.82 13.48
N SER A 914 1.61 53.55 13.86
CA SER A 914 1.86 52.92 15.17
C SER A 914 2.42 53.83 16.28
N ARG A 915 1.56 54.22 17.23
CA ARG A 915 1.98 54.76 18.53
C ARG A 915 1.64 53.76 19.63
N ALA A 916 2.46 53.73 20.68
CA ALA A 916 2.43 52.73 21.76
C ALA A 916 1.17 52.71 22.65
N ASN A 917 0.18 53.58 22.41
CA ASN A 917 -0.99 53.80 23.28
C ASN A 917 -2.35 53.46 22.61
N ALA A 918 -2.38 52.54 21.65
CA ALA A 918 -3.63 51.95 21.13
C ALA A 918 -4.68 52.92 20.53
N GLN A 919 -4.28 54.11 20.02
CA GLN A 919 -5.17 55.06 19.30
C GLN A 919 -6.31 55.69 20.13
N VAL A 920 -6.17 55.84 21.46
CA VAL A 920 -7.20 56.49 22.31
C VAL A 920 -7.04 58.01 22.33
N PHE A 921 -8.13 58.76 22.09
CA PHE A 921 -8.14 60.23 22.04
C PHE A 921 -9.34 60.82 22.76
N LEU A 922 -9.18 61.98 23.38
CA LEU A 922 -10.26 62.76 23.98
C LEU A 922 -10.55 63.97 23.08
N LEU A 923 -11.44 63.74 22.11
CA LEU A 923 -11.95 64.70 21.16
C LEU A 923 -13.37 65.11 21.55
N PRO A 924 -13.64 66.40 21.77
CA PRO A 924 -15.00 66.89 21.95
C PRO A 924 -15.90 66.48 20.78
N VAL A 925 -17.16 66.17 21.06
CA VAL A 925 -18.21 65.79 20.09
C VAL A 925 -18.01 64.41 19.43
N ILE A 926 -16.81 63.81 19.52
CA ILE A 926 -16.51 62.51 18.90
C ILE A 926 -16.35 61.40 19.94
N THR A 927 -15.54 61.64 20.97
CA THR A 927 -15.26 60.64 22.02
C THR A 927 -15.67 61.12 23.40
N VAL A 928 -15.89 62.42 23.55
CA VAL A 928 -16.50 63.07 24.71
C VAL A 928 -17.78 63.74 24.21
N GLU A 929 -18.91 63.17 24.59
CA GLU A 929 -20.24 63.58 24.16
C GLU A 929 -20.92 64.32 25.30
N SER A 930 -21.64 65.39 24.97
CA SER A 930 -22.42 66.13 25.97
C SER A 930 -23.46 65.23 26.61
N ASP A 931 -23.62 65.37 27.92
CA ASP A 931 -24.77 64.86 28.65
C ASP A 931 -25.85 65.96 28.76
N VAL A 932 -26.89 65.72 29.57
CA VAL A 932 -27.99 66.69 29.80
C VAL A 932 -27.96 67.31 31.20
N GLY A 933 -27.00 66.91 32.02
CA GLY A 933 -26.73 67.41 33.35
C GLY A 933 -26.25 68.86 33.35
N ARG A 934 -26.13 69.43 34.55
CA ARG A 934 -25.45 70.70 34.71
C ARG A 934 -24.39 70.54 35.77
N ASP A 935 -23.15 70.55 35.33
CA ASP A 935 -22.06 70.15 36.19
C ASP A 935 -21.41 71.30 36.92
N THR A 936 -20.73 70.97 38.02
CA THR A 936 -19.89 71.90 38.75
C THR A 936 -18.50 71.30 38.98
N LEU A 937 -17.51 71.83 38.27
CA LEU A 937 -16.13 71.35 38.28
C LEU A 937 -15.25 72.32 39.06
N PHE A 938 -14.46 71.77 40.00
CA PHE A 938 -13.49 72.52 40.79
C PHE A 938 -12.09 71.89 40.66
N GLY A 939 -11.21 72.52 39.88
CA GLY A 939 -9.80 72.08 39.77
C GLY A 939 -9.01 72.31 41.06
N GLN A 940 -9.19 73.48 41.65
CA GLN A 940 -8.55 73.98 42.89
C GLN A 940 -7.08 74.39 42.76
N LYS A 941 -6.12 73.53 42.42
CA LYS A 941 -4.69 73.91 42.34
C LYS A 941 -3.99 73.15 41.21
N ASP A 942 -2.94 73.78 40.66
CA ASP A 942 -2.10 73.24 39.57
C ASP A 942 -2.82 73.28 38.20
N LEU A 943 -2.22 72.68 37.16
CA LEU A 943 -2.76 72.72 35.79
C LEU A 943 -3.72 71.56 35.56
N ASP A 944 -5.00 71.86 35.45
CA ASP A 944 -6.07 70.89 35.21
C ASP A 944 -6.52 70.92 33.74
N TRP A 945 -7.12 69.82 33.29
CA TRP A 945 -7.69 69.69 31.95
C TRP A 945 -9.19 69.39 32.04
N PHE A 946 -10.00 70.37 31.64
CA PHE A 946 -11.46 70.32 31.74
C PHE A 946 -12.10 70.00 30.38
N PHE A 947 -13.09 69.11 30.42
CA PHE A 947 -14.03 68.87 29.34
C PHE A 947 -15.44 69.20 29.84
N VAL A 948 -16.08 70.17 29.19
CA VAL A 948 -17.39 70.75 29.57
C VAL A 948 -18.21 71.08 28.33
N GLU A 949 -19.54 71.15 28.48
CA GLU A 949 -20.46 71.55 27.41
C GLU A 949 -20.58 73.08 27.29
N PHE A 950 -20.64 73.61 26.05
CA PHE A 950 -21.05 75.01 25.79
C PHE A 950 -22.39 75.08 25.02
N GLY A 951 -23.51 75.03 25.77
CA GLY A 951 -24.89 75.08 25.26
C GLY A 951 -25.93 75.51 26.32
N LEU A 952 -27.24 75.46 26.02
CA LEU A 952 -28.33 75.87 26.95
C LEU A 952 -28.46 74.88 28.13
N GLY A 953 -27.51 74.94 29.08
CA GLY A 953 -27.37 74.08 30.26
C GLY A 953 -26.22 74.51 31.20
N GLN A 954 -25.13 75.06 30.64
CA GLN A 954 -23.94 75.67 31.28
C GLN A 954 -23.40 75.04 32.57
N ASP A 955 -22.43 74.15 32.38
CA ASP A 955 -21.49 73.71 33.39
C ASP A 955 -20.75 74.90 34.02
N VAL A 956 -20.39 74.72 35.28
CA VAL A 956 -19.68 75.72 36.07
C VAL A 956 -18.29 75.21 36.40
N VAL A 957 -17.29 75.75 35.71
CA VAL A 957 -15.88 75.53 36.04
C VAL A 957 -15.40 76.64 36.98
N SER A 958 -14.81 76.25 38.10
CA SER A 958 -14.26 77.16 39.10
C SER A 958 -12.83 76.74 39.46
N ASP A 959 -11.85 77.50 38.99
CA ASP A 959 -10.44 77.18 39.15
C ASP A 959 -9.59 78.45 39.35
N PRO A 960 -8.77 78.53 40.41
CA PRO A 960 -7.90 79.68 40.66
C PRO A 960 -6.57 79.67 39.88
N ALA A 961 -6.21 78.62 39.14
CA ALA A 961 -5.02 78.57 38.27
C ALA A 961 -5.38 78.80 36.78
N SER A 962 -4.43 79.30 35.97
CA SER A 962 -4.66 79.63 34.55
C SER A 962 -4.59 78.37 33.67
N ASN A 963 -5.75 77.74 33.45
CA ASN A 963 -5.82 76.37 32.92
C ASN A 963 -6.46 76.29 31.52
N GLU A 964 -6.29 75.13 30.88
CA GLU A 964 -6.77 74.89 29.52
C GLU A 964 -8.17 74.25 29.55
N ILE A 965 -9.17 75.05 29.20
CA ILE A 965 -10.56 74.61 29.07
C ILE A 965 -10.77 74.15 27.62
N VAL A 966 -11.07 72.86 27.42
CA VAL A 966 -11.44 72.33 26.11
C VAL A 966 -12.96 72.39 25.98
N THR A 967 -13.40 73.18 25.01
CA THR A 967 -14.80 73.41 24.70
C THR A 967 -15.19 72.57 23.49
N GLY A 968 -16.26 71.78 23.61
CA GLY A 968 -16.97 71.20 22.47
C GLY A 968 -17.95 72.18 21.87
#